data_AF-A0A3E2H518-F1
#
_entry.id   AF-A0A3E2H518-F1
#
_cell.length_a   1.000
_cell.length_b   1.000
_cell.length_c   1.000
_cell.angle_alpha   90.00
_cell.angle_beta   90.00
_cell.angle_gamma   90.00
#
_symmetry.space_group_name_H-M   'P 1'
#
loop_
_entity.id
_entity.type
_entity.pdbx_description
1 polymer ?
#
loop_
_entity_poly.entity_id
_entity_poly.type
_entity_poly.pdbx_seq_one_letter_code
_entity_poly.pdbx_strand_id
1 'polypeptide(L)'
;MASTQKFDGHFASKFHQFNGNNFQGPVFVHTPDSKARENSSAVQSDPQRKFAEQSRGEHNERSKYGPEEGLEWNDCFHSLEFEASDYREEAIDRHTNGTCVWILQSPEYLRWVNQYGLLLIRGKPGCGKSTLLKFILEKQIEATASSGVGLFRSLLLQLLDQDDSARSTFQDICRKRWTREGKKNKQLTWHRTELKNNLEKLILECSTGQKITIFVDAIDECRDQDRDDVIKFFHSLKDRLAVCLTCRLHPDGQIDEDFRIRLDDENQEDIKKFIERELRLPDENETAKDELKQLLRSKSDGMFLWLVLIIRQVHEMSSKGVNMKVIQSEISRCPKQLDGIYKGLLQAIEDSELLEAGRLFQWICFAARPLSVDELRIALTIHLSGPKHSLEEYRDECNPYYIPNEQKMKKRMIYLTRGLADVSNSKSAEGKTFVRFYHETIKEFMIKDGLQYLDSRLKRSQGFVVTANFQLANTCLDYLSTTNIRIAFSGTQMRSPTKFLFLHYTTMYWLDHAINAEKDGFGEEVKWSSQDALKIWVRTGSTIEQDSKQSPEEGTSLMHIAAEHGLERLAKHIIGESKQETKGLAQKSFTRTTPRSRINVSDSSVQESVKNGPRDNRQQSPMVISNIIRQNCYNSKGGSNSNISKAREQAKSPTKGSMRKVTGYQKVLGQQGNHKTGSGKQRLNIQNYIIVGMVTSNEKGCTAFYLASVNGHLEVVKFLYEHGADADIHASNKDGWTPLNAASSNGHLDVVKFLYEHGADSDIHTTSKNGWTLLNSTSDSSYLNIVKFLYEHGVDADIHTTNKGSWTPLNSASDNGHLDIVKFLYEHRANADIHVLNKDGWTPLNSASNNGHLDVVKFLYEHRADINIHTTSKNGWTPLNSASNSSHLDVVKFLYDHGADADIHTTDKNGWTPLNSALDSSHLDIVKFLYEHRADVDIRTTDNDGWTSLNTTSSNGYLNVVKFLYEHGVDVDIHVSNKDGWTPLNAASSNGHLDVAKFLYDYGADADIHISNKDGWTPLHTASVHGNHELVKFLCEYEAWRDIRRITYKNGWTPLHAASNAGHLDVVEFLYKHGAEIHAVDQKGSTPLYLASKSGHLEVVKFLCEHGANSDIHVVARNGWTPLYVAWSKSHLEVEKFLLEHGADIDVYAVITEGFPLLYLAP
;
A
#
# COMPACT_ATOMS: atom_id res chain seq x y z
N MET A 1 -61.34 -22.71 -2.06
CA MET A 1 -60.06 -23.40 -1.81
C MET A 1 -59.02 -22.74 -2.71
N ALA A 2 -57.98 -22.03 -2.29
CA ALA A 2 -57.40 -21.76 -0.99
C ALA A 2 -57.55 -20.27 -0.65
N SER A 3 -58.09 -19.97 0.54
CA SER A 3 -58.16 -18.61 1.08
C SER A 3 -56.85 -18.30 1.78
N THR A 4 -56.08 -17.36 1.23
CA THR A 4 -55.00 -16.67 1.94
C THR A 4 -55.57 -16.07 3.23
N GLN A 5 -55.27 -16.71 4.36
CA GLN A 5 -55.56 -16.15 5.68
C GLN A 5 -54.75 -14.87 5.82
N LYS A 6 -55.45 -13.74 5.83
CA LYS A 6 -54.91 -12.45 6.25
C LYS A 6 -54.39 -12.60 7.67
N PHE A 7 -53.14 -12.21 7.86
CA PHE A 7 -52.52 -12.06 9.16
C PHE A 7 -53.07 -10.76 9.76
N ASP A 8 -54.10 -10.85 10.62
CA ASP A 8 -54.61 -9.70 11.38
C ASP A 8 -53.61 -9.40 12.51
N GLY A 9 -52.55 -8.66 12.16
CA GLY A 9 -51.46 -8.30 13.05
C GLY A 9 -51.89 -7.29 14.11
N HIS A 10 -52.25 -7.76 15.30
CA HIS A 10 -52.24 -6.97 16.51
C HIS A 10 -50.87 -7.07 17.23
N PHE A 11 -49.79 -6.71 16.53
CA PHE A 11 -48.51 -6.34 17.16
C PHE A 11 -48.47 -4.83 17.38
N ALA A 12 -49.38 -4.34 18.23
CA ALA A 12 -49.46 -2.92 18.58
C ALA A 12 -49.12 -2.74 20.06
N SER A 13 -47.90 -2.30 20.35
CA SER A 13 -47.51 -1.86 21.68
C SER A 13 -47.87 -0.39 21.87
N LYS A 14 -49.05 -0.09 22.40
CA LYS A 14 -49.37 1.26 22.91
C LYS A 14 -48.62 1.52 24.22
N PHE A 15 -48.02 2.70 24.31
CA PHE A 15 -47.32 3.29 25.47
C PHE A 15 -45.92 2.72 25.77
N HIS A 16 -44.89 3.49 25.38
CA HIS A 16 -43.51 3.36 25.85
C HIS A 16 -43.23 4.48 26.86
N GLN A 17 -42.98 4.11 28.12
CA GLN A 17 -42.45 5.02 29.12
C GLN A 17 -41.63 4.27 30.20
N PHE A 18 -40.49 4.88 30.52
CA PHE A 18 -39.56 4.68 31.66
C PHE A 18 -38.49 3.56 31.64
N ASN A 19 -37.29 4.01 31.25
CA ASN A 19 -35.97 3.91 31.89
C ASN A 19 -35.43 2.59 32.47
N GLY A 20 -34.17 2.31 32.10
CA GLY A 20 -33.36 1.26 32.70
C GLY A 20 -32.79 1.60 34.08
N ASN A 21 -32.11 0.61 34.65
CA ASN A 21 -30.96 0.75 35.55
C ASN A 21 -30.36 -0.62 35.87
N ASN A 22 -29.01 -0.64 35.93
CA ASN A 22 -28.12 -1.36 36.83
C ASN A 22 -28.59 -2.65 37.52
N PHE A 23 -27.77 -3.70 37.42
CA PHE A 23 -27.59 -4.64 38.53
C PHE A 23 -26.10 -4.89 38.81
N GLN A 24 -25.63 -4.37 39.95
CA GLN A 24 -24.44 -4.81 40.69
C GLN A 24 -24.88 -5.61 41.94
N GLY A 25 -24.15 -6.69 42.25
CA GLY A 25 -23.94 -7.29 43.59
C GLY A 25 -24.93 -8.37 44.08
N PRO A 26 -24.56 -9.30 45.00
CA PRO A 26 -23.45 -9.21 45.98
C PRO A 26 -22.47 -10.42 46.10
N VAL A 27 -21.36 -10.19 46.81
CA VAL A 27 -20.39 -11.16 47.36
C VAL A 27 -20.93 -11.78 48.65
N PHE A 28 -20.72 -13.07 48.92
CA PHE A 28 -20.49 -13.60 50.28
C PHE A 28 -19.64 -14.88 50.32
N VAL A 29 -18.82 -14.94 51.37
CA VAL A 29 -17.80 -15.93 51.76
C VAL A 29 -18.43 -17.02 52.63
N HIS A 30 -18.02 -18.29 52.46
CA HIS A 30 -17.88 -19.25 53.56
C HIS A 30 -16.97 -20.44 53.19
N THR A 31 -15.80 -20.50 53.85
CA THR A 31 -15.08 -21.73 54.25
C THR A 31 -15.24 -21.84 55.77
N PRO A 32 -15.23 -23.04 56.41
CA PRO A 32 -13.93 -23.67 56.75
C PRO A 32 -13.89 -25.21 56.91
N ASP A 33 -12.66 -25.72 56.79
CA ASP A 33 -12.05 -26.84 57.55
C ASP A 33 -12.44 -28.31 57.24
N SER A 34 -11.52 -29.27 57.11
CA SER A 34 -10.07 -29.27 57.41
C SER A 34 -9.33 -30.52 56.88
N LYS A 35 -8.05 -30.28 56.55
CA LYS A 35 -6.85 -31.11 56.78
C LYS A 35 -6.65 -32.43 56.01
N ALA A 36 -5.72 -32.40 55.05
CA ALA A 36 -4.36 -32.94 55.26
C ALA A 36 -3.36 -32.33 54.25
N ARG A 37 -2.19 -31.94 54.77
CA ARG A 37 -1.05 -31.30 54.09
C ARG A 37 -0.15 -32.35 53.43
N GLU A 38 0.50 -32.02 52.31
CA GLU A 38 1.94 -31.66 52.26
C GLU A 38 2.44 -31.30 50.85
N ASN A 39 2.86 -30.03 50.72
CA ASN A 39 3.96 -29.41 49.95
C ASN A 39 4.53 -30.04 48.66
N SER A 40 4.42 -29.30 47.54
CA SER A 40 5.58 -28.70 46.87
C SER A 40 5.14 -27.60 45.88
N SER A 41 5.78 -26.44 45.98
CA SER A 41 5.56 -25.22 45.21
C SER A 41 5.97 -25.35 43.73
N ALA A 42 5.05 -25.10 42.81
CA ALA A 42 5.33 -24.72 41.42
C ALA A 42 4.36 -23.60 41.02
N VAL A 43 4.91 -22.43 40.69
CA VAL A 43 4.20 -21.24 40.23
C VAL A 43 3.76 -21.48 38.78
N GLN A 44 2.45 -21.42 38.54
CA GLN A 44 1.87 -21.32 37.21
C GLN A 44 2.07 -19.89 36.69
N SER A 45 2.83 -19.76 35.61
CA SER A 45 3.00 -18.53 34.83
C SER A 45 1.89 -18.42 33.78
N ASP A 46 1.17 -17.30 33.86
CA ASP A 46 0.15 -16.80 32.94
C ASP A 46 0.80 -16.33 31.60
N PRO A 47 0.41 -16.80 30.40
CA PRO A 47 1.11 -16.48 29.15
C PRO A 47 0.82 -15.11 28.52
N GLN A 48 -0.11 -14.29 29.06
CA GLN A 48 -0.52 -13.03 28.42
C GLN A 48 0.17 -11.76 28.97
N ARG A 49 1.34 -11.89 29.61
CA ARG A 49 2.21 -10.74 29.92
C ARG A 49 3.64 -10.98 29.43
N LYS A 50 3.87 -10.82 28.13
CA LYS A 50 5.24 -10.61 27.61
C LYS A 50 5.39 -9.60 26.45
N PHE A 51 4.34 -8.91 26.02
CA PHE A 51 4.45 -7.88 24.97
C PHE A 51 3.66 -6.59 25.25
N ALA A 52 3.67 -6.12 26.51
CA ALA A 52 3.08 -4.81 26.86
C ALA A 52 3.97 -3.93 27.77
N GLU A 53 5.27 -4.26 27.92
CA GLU A 53 6.24 -3.45 28.70
C GLU A 53 7.53 -3.10 27.93
N GLN A 54 7.49 -3.04 26.59
CA GLN A 54 8.61 -2.54 25.76
C GLN A 54 8.21 -1.40 24.80
N SER A 55 7.26 -0.54 25.19
CA SER A 55 6.90 0.65 24.40
C SER A 55 6.66 1.91 25.22
N ARG A 56 7.23 2.01 26.43
CA ARG A 56 7.27 3.26 27.20
C ARG A 56 8.56 3.43 27.98
N GLY A 57 9.49 4.17 27.37
CA GLY A 57 10.63 4.75 28.07
C GLY A 57 11.91 4.70 27.24
N GLU A 58 12.11 5.71 26.39
CA GLU A 58 13.31 6.58 26.40
C GLU A 58 13.26 7.53 25.19
N HIS A 59 12.79 8.75 25.46
CA HIS A 59 13.20 9.90 24.67
C HIS A 59 14.67 10.16 24.98
N ASN A 60 15.57 10.07 24.00
CA ASN A 60 16.76 10.92 23.96
C ASN A 60 17.32 11.09 22.53
N GLU A 61 17.37 12.36 22.14
CA GLU A 61 18.24 13.08 21.20
C GLU A 61 18.72 12.44 19.88
N ARG A 62 18.24 13.04 18.79
CA ARG A 62 18.73 12.90 17.41
C ARG A 62 20.20 13.33 17.27
N SER A 63 21.06 12.39 16.87
CA SER A 63 22.35 12.65 16.24
C SER A 63 22.21 12.57 14.71
N LYS A 64 22.73 13.59 14.01
CA LYS A 64 22.78 13.71 12.55
C LYS A 64 23.91 12.84 11.99
N TYR A 65 23.62 11.73 11.34
CA TYR A 65 24.28 11.19 10.12
C TYR A 65 23.38 10.03 9.63
N GLY A 66 22.97 10.07 8.35
CA GLY A 66 21.86 9.25 7.84
C GLY A 66 22.21 7.78 7.60
N PRO A 67 21.24 6.86 7.65
CA PRO A 67 21.39 5.51 7.12
C PRO A 67 20.69 5.35 5.77
N GLU A 68 21.20 4.43 4.97
CA GLU A 68 20.48 3.87 3.82
C GLU A 68 19.13 3.31 4.28
N GLU A 69 18.04 3.82 3.73
CA GLU A 69 16.67 3.34 4.00
C GLU A 69 16.51 1.91 3.44
N GLY A 70 16.74 0.91 4.30
CA GLY A 70 16.35 -0.49 4.09
C GLY A 70 14.88 -0.71 4.50
N LEU A 71 14.18 -1.58 3.78
CA LEU A 71 12.80 -1.97 4.10
C LEU A 71 12.80 -2.79 5.40
N GLU A 72 12.19 -2.27 6.48
CA GLU A 72 12.13 -2.96 7.77
C GLU A 72 11.00 -4.01 7.79
N TRP A 73 11.07 -4.95 8.75
CA TRP A 73 9.99 -5.92 8.97
C TRP A 73 8.64 -5.23 9.19
N ASN A 74 8.65 -4.11 9.91
CA ASN A 74 7.45 -3.33 10.17
C ASN A 74 6.80 -2.86 8.87
N ASP A 75 7.58 -2.46 7.86
CA ASP A 75 7.04 -2.04 6.56
C ASP A 75 6.40 -3.22 5.81
N CYS A 76 7.01 -4.40 5.90
CA CYS A 76 6.47 -5.64 5.33
C CYS A 76 5.16 -6.05 6.03
N PHE A 77 5.13 -5.93 7.36
CA PHE A 77 3.98 -6.25 8.19
C PHE A 77 2.82 -5.27 7.92
N HIS A 78 3.08 -3.96 7.95
CA HIS A 78 2.10 -2.91 7.63
C HIS A 78 1.56 -3.02 6.21
N SER A 79 2.30 -3.61 5.26
CA SER A 79 1.78 -3.86 3.90
C SER A 79 0.65 -4.89 3.84
N LEU A 80 0.55 -5.76 4.85
CA LEU A 80 -0.51 -6.75 4.98
C LEU A 80 -1.63 -6.30 5.91
N GLU A 81 -1.42 -5.26 6.74
CA GLU A 81 -2.47 -4.70 7.58
C GLU A 81 -3.63 -4.15 6.75
N PHE A 82 -4.85 -4.30 7.27
CA PHE A 82 -6.05 -3.73 6.68
C PHE A 82 -7.05 -3.43 7.79
N GLU A 83 -7.77 -2.29 7.70
CA GLU A 83 -8.66 -1.82 8.78
C GLU A 83 -9.64 -2.90 9.27
N ALA A 84 -10.04 -3.83 8.40
CA ALA A 84 -10.99 -4.89 8.75
C ALA A 84 -10.41 -6.14 9.46
N SER A 85 -9.11 -6.18 9.79
CA SER A 85 -8.46 -7.33 10.41
C SER A 85 -8.99 -7.64 11.82
N ASP A 86 -9.24 -6.63 12.65
CA ASP A 86 -9.46 -6.84 14.09
C ASP A 86 -10.94 -7.02 14.48
N TYR A 87 -11.88 -6.88 13.53
CA TYR A 87 -13.29 -6.67 13.87
C TYR A 87 -14.13 -7.94 14.08
N ARG A 88 -13.72 -9.10 13.54
CA ARG A 88 -14.56 -10.31 13.55
C ARG A 88 -14.40 -11.13 14.84
N GLU A 89 -13.21 -11.17 15.43
CA GLU A 89 -12.95 -11.91 16.67
C GLU A 89 -13.81 -11.40 17.84
N GLU A 90 -13.91 -10.07 17.97
CA GLU A 90 -14.71 -9.41 18.99
C GLU A 90 -16.23 -9.47 18.72
N ALA A 91 -16.63 -9.71 17.47
CA ALA A 91 -18.04 -9.73 17.04
C ALA A 91 -18.72 -11.09 17.23
N ILE A 92 -17.95 -12.18 17.35
CA ILE A 92 -18.49 -13.52 17.58
C ILE A 92 -18.72 -13.72 19.09
N ASP A 93 -19.98 -13.90 19.46
CA ASP A 93 -20.38 -14.23 20.82
C ASP A 93 -19.65 -15.48 21.32
N ARG A 94 -19.15 -15.43 22.56
CA ARG A 94 -18.57 -16.59 23.24
C ARG A 94 -19.64 -17.65 23.47
N HIS A 95 -19.25 -18.91 23.33
CA HIS A 95 -20.13 -20.03 23.62
C HIS A 95 -20.62 -19.97 25.08
N THR A 96 -21.79 -20.55 25.35
CA THR A 96 -22.25 -20.71 26.73
C THR A 96 -21.48 -21.84 27.41
N ASN A 97 -21.25 -21.72 28.73
CA ASN A 97 -20.59 -22.81 29.48
C ASN A 97 -21.36 -24.12 29.31
N GLY A 98 -20.67 -25.15 28.83
CA GLY A 98 -21.25 -26.47 28.58
C GLY A 98 -21.96 -26.66 27.24
N THR A 99 -21.94 -25.66 26.33
CA THR A 99 -22.38 -25.85 24.93
C THR A 99 -21.20 -26.19 24.02
N CYS A 100 -21.45 -26.67 22.80
CA CYS A 100 -20.46 -27.00 21.77
C CYS A 100 -19.53 -28.18 22.08
N VAL A 101 -19.53 -28.73 23.30
CA VAL A 101 -18.66 -29.84 23.75
C VAL A 101 -18.81 -31.10 22.90
N TRP A 102 -19.99 -31.34 22.34
CA TRP A 102 -20.28 -32.51 21.52
C TRP A 102 -19.39 -32.61 20.27
N ILE A 103 -18.88 -31.51 19.73
CA ILE A 103 -18.02 -31.53 18.52
C ILE A 103 -16.73 -32.30 18.76
N LEU A 104 -16.17 -32.22 19.97
CA LEU A 104 -14.96 -32.93 20.36
C LEU A 104 -15.18 -34.44 20.50
N GLN A 105 -16.44 -34.88 20.46
CA GLN A 105 -16.86 -36.28 20.52
C GLN A 105 -17.43 -36.76 19.17
N SER A 106 -17.56 -35.86 18.17
CA SER A 106 -18.06 -36.23 16.84
C SER A 106 -17.08 -37.20 16.15
N PRO A 107 -17.57 -38.34 15.63
CA PRO A 107 -16.74 -39.28 14.88
C PRO A 107 -16.01 -38.64 13.69
N GLU A 108 -16.68 -37.76 12.96
CA GLU A 108 -16.14 -37.06 11.78
C GLU A 108 -15.05 -36.08 12.18
N TYR A 109 -15.26 -35.29 13.25
CA TYR A 109 -14.26 -34.37 13.78
C TYR A 109 -13.02 -35.12 14.27
N LEU A 110 -13.21 -36.21 15.04
CA LEU A 110 -12.09 -37.03 15.54
C LEU A 110 -11.29 -37.69 14.41
N ARG A 111 -11.95 -38.11 13.33
CA ARG A 111 -11.25 -38.63 12.14
C ARG A 111 -10.46 -37.53 11.43
N TRP A 112 -11.04 -36.35 11.27
CA TRP A 112 -10.37 -35.21 10.63
C TRP A 112 -9.16 -34.72 11.43
N VAL A 113 -9.23 -34.65 12.76
CA VAL A 113 -8.08 -34.25 13.60
C VAL A 113 -6.86 -35.18 13.38
N ASN A 114 -7.11 -36.47 13.09
CA ASN A 114 -6.07 -37.47 12.88
C ASN A 114 -5.58 -37.61 11.43
N GLN A 115 -6.28 -37.02 10.46
CA GLN A 115 -5.95 -37.11 9.03
C GLN A 115 -5.68 -35.70 8.45
N TYR A 116 -5.04 -35.61 7.29
CA TYR A 116 -5.08 -34.39 6.49
C TYR A 116 -6.38 -34.40 5.66
N GLY A 117 -6.91 -33.23 5.31
CA GLY A 117 -8.15 -33.13 4.54
C GLY A 117 -9.06 -31.97 4.91
N LEU A 118 -10.16 -31.87 4.15
CA LEU A 118 -11.15 -30.82 4.24
C LEU A 118 -12.38 -31.25 5.06
N LEU A 119 -12.55 -30.65 6.25
CA LEU A 119 -13.76 -30.77 7.07
C LEU A 119 -14.73 -29.62 6.76
N LEU A 120 -15.94 -29.97 6.38
CA LEU A 120 -17.00 -29.01 6.09
C LEU A 120 -18.12 -29.06 7.14
N ILE A 121 -18.28 -27.98 7.90
CA ILE A 121 -19.36 -27.79 8.87
C ILE A 121 -20.47 -26.96 8.22
N ARG A 122 -21.62 -27.58 7.96
CA ARG A 122 -22.79 -26.94 7.34
C ARG A 122 -23.86 -26.62 8.36
N GLY A 123 -24.59 -25.51 8.16
CA GLY A 123 -25.78 -25.24 8.97
C GLY A 123 -26.60 -24.05 8.49
N LYS A 124 -27.87 -23.98 8.92
CA LYS A 124 -28.78 -22.86 8.64
C LYS A 124 -28.20 -21.52 9.09
N PRO A 125 -28.65 -20.39 8.52
CA PRO A 125 -28.25 -19.08 9.03
C PRO A 125 -28.66 -18.91 10.50
N GLY A 126 -27.75 -18.41 11.36
CA GLY A 126 -28.03 -18.19 12.78
C GLY A 126 -28.03 -19.43 13.69
N CYS A 127 -27.52 -20.59 13.24
CA CYS A 127 -27.41 -21.82 14.07
C CYS A 127 -26.13 -21.93 14.92
N GLY A 128 -25.27 -20.91 14.90
CA GLY A 128 -24.10 -20.84 15.79
C GLY A 128 -22.76 -21.34 15.21
N LYS A 129 -22.61 -21.39 13.88
CA LYS A 129 -21.40 -21.87 13.20
C LYS A 129 -20.12 -21.14 13.65
N SER A 130 -20.13 -19.81 13.61
CA SER A 130 -18.98 -18.98 14.00
C SER A 130 -18.62 -19.16 15.49
N THR A 131 -19.63 -19.27 16.36
CA THR A 131 -19.44 -19.57 17.79
C THR A 131 -18.85 -20.96 18.01
N LEU A 132 -19.28 -21.97 17.23
CA LEU A 132 -18.70 -23.32 17.28
C LEU A 132 -17.24 -23.32 16.81
N LEU A 133 -16.94 -22.63 15.71
CA LEU A 133 -15.58 -22.48 15.20
C LEU A 133 -14.66 -21.80 16.23
N LYS A 134 -15.14 -20.72 16.83
CA LYS A 134 -14.44 -20.02 17.92
C LYS A 134 -14.21 -20.93 19.12
N PHE A 135 -15.18 -21.76 19.51
CA PHE A 135 -14.98 -22.76 20.56
C PHE A 135 -13.89 -23.79 20.22
N ILE A 136 -13.89 -24.31 18.98
CA ILE A 136 -12.86 -25.27 18.53
C ILE A 136 -11.48 -24.61 18.58
N LEU A 137 -11.37 -23.37 18.11
CA LEU A 137 -10.13 -22.61 18.11
C LEU A 137 -9.67 -22.26 19.53
N GLU A 138 -10.55 -21.78 20.42
CA GLU A 138 -10.24 -21.51 21.84
C GLU A 138 -9.72 -22.75 22.57
N LYS A 139 -10.08 -23.96 22.12
CA LYS A 139 -9.55 -25.24 22.63
C LYS A 139 -8.24 -25.67 21.99
N GLN A 140 -7.83 -25.07 20.88
CA GLN A 140 -6.59 -25.36 20.15
C GLN A 140 -5.55 -24.21 20.14
N ILE A 141 -5.91 -23.01 20.65
CA ILE A 141 -5.15 -21.74 20.83
C ILE A 141 -5.28 -20.72 19.66
N GLU A 142 -5.02 -19.44 20.02
CA GLU A 142 -5.57 -18.12 19.68
C GLU A 142 -5.38 -17.54 18.25
N ALA A 143 -6.35 -16.69 17.87
CA ALA A 143 -6.41 -15.68 16.79
C ALA A 143 -7.30 -15.99 15.55
N THR A 144 -8.21 -15.04 15.23
CA THR A 144 -9.17 -15.09 14.10
C THR A 144 -9.26 -13.78 13.31
N ALA A 145 -9.30 -13.82 11.96
CA ALA A 145 -9.75 -12.69 11.10
C ALA A 145 -10.06 -13.09 9.63
N SER A 146 -10.64 -12.18 8.82
CA SER A 146 -11.62 -12.50 7.72
C SER A 146 -11.53 -11.79 6.35
N SER A 147 -12.31 -12.32 5.37
CA SER A 147 -12.79 -11.82 4.04
C SER A 147 -11.88 -11.96 2.79
N GLY A 148 -12.35 -12.46 1.64
CA GLY A 148 -11.55 -13.05 0.53
C GLY A 148 -10.25 -12.41 -0.04
N VAL A 149 -9.96 -11.10 0.16
CA VAL A 149 -8.61 -10.51 -0.08
C VAL A 149 -7.88 -10.30 1.25
N GLY A 150 -8.61 -9.83 2.26
CA GLY A 150 -8.20 -9.89 3.66
C GLY A 150 -7.95 -11.32 4.18
N LEU A 151 -8.43 -12.36 3.49
CA LEU A 151 -8.32 -13.76 3.86
C LEU A 151 -6.89 -14.19 3.62
N PHE A 152 -6.36 -13.94 2.41
CA PHE A 152 -4.97 -14.23 2.13
C PHE A 152 -4.04 -13.34 2.97
N ARG A 153 -4.38 -12.05 3.17
CA ARG A 153 -3.61 -11.18 4.08
C ARG A 153 -3.62 -11.69 5.52
N SER A 154 -4.77 -12.09 6.04
CA SER A 154 -4.94 -12.56 7.40
C SER A 154 -4.29 -13.92 7.62
N LEU A 155 -4.44 -14.87 6.68
CA LEU A 155 -3.78 -16.17 6.73
C LEU A 155 -2.27 -16.02 6.65
N LEU A 156 -1.77 -15.09 5.81
CA LEU A 156 -0.37 -14.72 5.77
C LEU A 156 0.06 -14.14 7.12
N LEU A 157 -0.62 -13.12 7.64
CA LEU A 157 -0.28 -12.51 8.93
C LEU A 157 -0.23 -13.55 10.07
N GLN A 158 -1.20 -14.46 10.14
CA GLN A 158 -1.23 -15.53 11.14
C GLN A 158 -0.09 -16.52 10.94
N LEU A 159 0.18 -16.96 9.72
CA LEU A 159 1.30 -17.86 9.42
C LEU A 159 2.64 -17.20 9.78
N LEU A 160 2.80 -15.94 9.41
CA LEU A 160 3.97 -15.13 9.71
C LEU A 160 4.10 -14.87 11.19
N ASP A 161 3.02 -14.76 11.96
CA ASP A 161 3.12 -14.56 13.41
C ASP A 161 3.62 -15.81 14.15
N GLN A 162 3.29 -16.99 13.62
CA GLN A 162 3.55 -18.28 14.25
C GLN A 162 4.86 -18.95 13.79
N ASP A 163 5.44 -18.54 12.66
CA ASP A 163 6.66 -19.14 12.10
C ASP A 163 7.69 -18.09 11.62
N ASP A 164 8.85 -18.05 12.29
CA ASP A 164 9.95 -17.14 11.96
C ASP A 164 10.58 -17.43 10.58
N SER A 165 10.51 -18.69 10.10
CA SER A 165 10.99 -19.06 8.76
C SER A 165 10.11 -18.45 7.66
N ALA A 166 8.78 -18.47 7.85
CA ALA A 166 7.85 -17.77 6.99
C ALA A 166 8.11 -16.25 6.99
N ARG A 167 8.41 -15.64 8.15
CA ARG A 167 8.76 -14.19 8.24
C ARG A 167 9.94 -13.83 7.37
N SER A 168 11.03 -14.60 7.46
CA SER A 168 12.25 -14.36 6.65
C SER A 168 11.94 -14.44 5.16
N THR A 169 11.21 -15.47 4.74
CA THR A 169 10.86 -15.67 3.33
C THR A 169 9.96 -14.54 2.81
N PHE A 170 8.99 -14.12 3.60
CA PHE A 170 8.10 -13.03 3.21
C PHE A 170 8.82 -11.68 3.14
N GLN A 171 9.76 -11.40 4.05
CA GLN A 171 10.66 -10.24 3.96
C GLN A 171 11.44 -10.22 2.64
N ASP A 172 11.93 -11.36 2.18
CA ASP A 172 12.62 -11.46 0.89
C ASP A 172 11.70 -11.19 -0.30
N ILE A 173 10.43 -11.64 -0.23
CA ILE A 173 9.41 -11.32 -1.24
C ILE A 173 9.16 -9.80 -1.28
N CYS A 174 8.97 -9.17 -0.12
CA CYS A 174 8.80 -7.72 0.00
C CYS A 174 10.00 -6.95 -0.51
N ARG A 175 11.23 -7.38 -0.17
CA ARG A 175 12.47 -6.74 -0.61
C ARG A 175 12.63 -6.82 -2.13
N LYS A 176 12.38 -7.98 -2.74
CA LYS A 176 12.39 -8.19 -4.20
C LYS A 176 11.34 -7.34 -4.93
N ARG A 177 10.20 -7.10 -4.29
CA ARG A 177 9.14 -6.25 -4.84
C ARG A 177 9.50 -4.77 -4.75
N TRP A 178 10.03 -4.34 -3.61
CA TRP A 178 10.47 -2.97 -3.36
C TRP A 178 11.56 -2.52 -4.33
N THR A 179 12.48 -3.43 -4.69
CA THR A 179 13.53 -3.15 -5.69
C THR A 179 12.97 -3.02 -7.10
N ARG A 180 11.91 -3.76 -7.45
CA ARG A 180 11.24 -3.69 -8.77
C ARG A 180 10.37 -2.45 -8.95
N GLU A 181 9.59 -2.07 -7.94
CA GLU A 181 8.65 -0.93 -8.02
C GLU A 181 9.31 0.45 -7.75
N GLY A 182 10.56 0.45 -7.30
CA GLY A 182 11.35 1.64 -6.99
C GLY A 182 11.04 2.25 -5.63
N LYS A 183 12.07 2.77 -4.94
CA LYS A 183 12.05 3.33 -3.57
C LYS A 183 11.06 4.50 -3.31
N LYS A 184 10.22 4.87 -4.28
CA LYS A 184 9.26 5.99 -4.18
C LYS A 184 7.91 5.58 -3.58
N ASN A 185 7.53 4.30 -3.62
CA ASN A 185 6.28 3.83 -3.03
C ASN A 185 6.53 3.37 -1.59
N LYS A 186 6.22 4.21 -0.59
CA LYS A 186 6.39 3.84 0.82
C LYS A 186 5.49 2.68 1.29
N GLN A 187 4.44 2.37 0.55
CA GLN A 187 3.46 1.34 0.91
C GLN A 187 3.39 0.27 -0.21
N LEU A 188 3.75 -0.97 0.12
CA LEU A 188 3.63 -2.13 -0.76
C LEU A 188 2.15 -2.51 -0.91
N THR A 189 1.61 -2.41 -2.12
CA THR A 189 0.21 -2.78 -2.41
C THR A 189 0.13 -4.15 -3.07
N TRP A 190 -0.62 -5.08 -2.51
CA TRP A 190 -0.68 -6.45 -3.00
C TRP A 190 -1.91 -6.77 -3.86
N HIS A 191 -1.70 -7.45 -4.99
CA HIS A 191 -2.78 -8.04 -5.79
C HIS A 191 -3.24 -9.38 -5.19
N ARG A 192 -4.52 -9.74 -5.36
CA ARG A 192 -5.10 -10.97 -4.79
C ARG A 192 -4.38 -12.24 -5.23
N THR A 193 -4.10 -12.36 -6.53
CA THR A 193 -3.40 -13.54 -7.10
C THR A 193 -2.01 -13.70 -6.49
N GLU A 194 -1.34 -12.60 -6.22
CA GLU A 194 0.00 -12.59 -5.67
C GLU A 194 0.01 -12.99 -4.19
N LEU A 195 -0.94 -12.48 -3.39
CA LEU A 195 -1.12 -12.91 -2.00
C LEU A 195 -1.43 -14.40 -1.91
N LYS A 196 -2.27 -14.92 -2.82
CA LYS A 196 -2.57 -16.35 -2.91
C LYS A 196 -1.30 -17.16 -3.20
N ASN A 197 -0.53 -16.76 -4.21
CA ASN A 197 0.71 -17.45 -4.60
C ASN A 197 1.77 -17.37 -3.48
N ASN A 198 1.87 -16.24 -2.78
CA ASN A 198 2.78 -16.07 -1.66
C ASN A 198 2.39 -16.99 -0.49
N LEU A 199 1.10 -17.08 -0.18
CA LEU A 199 0.60 -18.00 0.86
C LEU A 199 0.87 -19.46 0.48
N GLU A 200 0.60 -19.85 -0.77
CA GLU A 200 0.88 -21.19 -1.26
C GLU A 200 2.37 -21.55 -1.14
N LYS A 201 3.24 -20.64 -1.56
CA LYS A 201 4.69 -20.79 -1.45
C LYS A 201 5.13 -20.96 0.00
N LEU A 202 4.68 -20.10 0.89
CA LEU A 202 5.04 -20.15 2.31
C LEU A 202 4.53 -21.44 2.96
N ILE A 203 3.29 -21.86 2.67
CA ILE A 203 2.76 -23.14 3.17
C ILE A 203 3.61 -24.32 2.68
N LEU A 204 4.02 -24.33 1.41
CA LEU A 204 4.87 -25.39 0.85
C LEU A 204 6.22 -25.47 1.60
N GLU A 205 6.82 -24.32 1.91
CA GLU A 205 8.10 -24.23 2.62
C GLU A 205 7.96 -24.58 4.11
N CYS A 206 6.88 -24.17 4.79
CA CYS A 206 6.63 -24.48 6.21
C CYS A 206 6.19 -25.95 6.44
N SER A 207 5.57 -26.59 5.45
CA SER A 207 4.96 -27.93 5.58
C SER A 207 5.97 -29.08 5.79
N THR A 208 7.28 -28.82 5.71
CA THR A 208 8.32 -29.86 5.81
C THR A 208 8.53 -30.41 7.23
N GLY A 209 7.89 -29.83 8.26
CA GLY A 209 8.06 -30.28 9.66
C GLY A 209 6.88 -30.11 10.63
N GLN A 210 5.78 -29.42 10.24
CA GLN A 210 4.66 -29.13 11.14
C GLN A 210 3.29 -29.36 10.45
N LYS A 211 2.31 -29.86 11.21
CA LYS A 211 0.91 -29.98 10.74
C LYS A 211 0.23 -28.62 10.85
N ILE A 212 -0.03 -27.98 9.71
CA ILE A 212 -0.75 -26.72 9.64
C ILE A 212 -2.26 -27.00 9.61
N THR A 213 -3.00 -26.36 10.51
CA THR A 213 -4.47 -26.43 10.58
C THR A 213 -5.05 -25.06 10.29
N ILE A 214 -5.99 -24.98 9.33
CA ILE A 214 -6.60 -23.73 8.91
C ILE A 214 -8.09 -23.78 9.20
N PHE A 215 -8.59 -22.78 9.92
CA PHE A 215 -10.01 -22.58 10.18
C PHE A 215 -10.52 -21.39 9.36
N VAL A 216 -11.56 -21.59 8.56
CA VAL A 216 -12.18 -20.52 7.76
C VAL A 216 -13.67 -20.44 8.09
N ASP A 217 -14.08 -19.31 8.65
CA ASP A 217 -15.49 -19.05 8.96
C ASP A 217 -16.24 -18.39 7.79
N ALA A 218 -17.48 -18.84 7.58
CA ALA A 218 -18.48 -18.26 6.67
C ALA A 218 -17.98 -18.02 5.25
N ILE A 219 -17.42 -19.07 4.63
CA ILE A 219 -16.96 -19.01 3.24
C ILE A 219 -18.10 -18.66 2.25
N ASP A 220 -19.35 -18.90 2.66
CA ASP A 220 -20.57 -18.51 1.95
C ASP A 220 -20.84 -17.00 1.91
N GLU A 221 -20.11 -16.17 2.67
CA GLU A 221 -20.15 -14.71 2.54
C GLU A 221 -19.35 -14.22 1.31
N CYS A 222 -18.57 -15.08 0.66
CA CYS A 222 -17.91 -14.78 -0.61
C CYS A 222 -18.92 -14.82 -1.77
N ARG A 223 -18.67 -14.05 -2.84
CA ARG A 223 -19.37 -14.25 -4.12
C ARG A 223 -19.19 -15.70 -4.57
N ASP A 224 -20.18 -16.29 -5.22
CA ASP A 224 -20.19 -17.72 -5.56
C ASP A 224 -18.89 -18.17 -6.28
N GLN A 225 -18.43 -17.39 -7.26
CA GLN A 225 -17.18 -17.67 -7.98
C GLN A 225 -15.94 -17.63 -7.05
N ASP A 226 -15.88 -16.65 -6.15
CA ASP A 226 -14.76 -16.48 -5.23
C ASP A 226 -14.73 -17.60 -4.18
N ARG A 227 -15.90 -18.03 -3.70
CA ARG A 227 -16.06 -19.16 -2.79
C ARG A 227 -15.50 -20.43 -3.42
N ASP A 228 -15.95 -20.75 -4.64
CA ASP A 228 -15.56 -21.99 -5.31
C ASP A 228 -14.05 -22.02 -5.61
N ASP A 229 -13.46 -20.86 -5.94
CA ASP A 229 -12.01 -20.73 -6.14
C ASP A 229 -11.20 -20.91 -4.84
N VAL A 230 -11.72 -20.41 -3.71
CA VAL A 230 -11.11 -20.61 -2.38
C VAL A 230 -11.19 -22.08 -1.95
N ILE A 231 -12.33 -22.74 -2.19
CA ILE A 231 -12.50 -24.16 -1.90
C ILE A 231 -11.55 -24.99 -2.75
N LYS A 232 -11.47 -24.74 -4.07
CA LYS A 232 -10.52 -25.43 -4.97
C LYS A 232 -9.07 -25.24 -4.53
N PHE A 233 -8.72 -24.03 -4.08
CA PHE A 233 -7.38 -23.75 -3.55
C PHE A 233 -7.06 -24.61 -2.32
N PHE A 234 -7.90 -24.60 -1.28
CA PHE A 234 -7.64 -25.43 -0.09
C PHE A 234 -7.69 -26.93 -0.39
N HIS A 235 -8.58 -27.36 -1.29
CA HIS A 235 -8.65 -28.75 -1.72
C HIS A 235 -7.37 -29.19 -2.46
N SER A 236 -6.72 -28.30 -3.23
CA SER A 236 -5.43 -28.61 -3.88
C SER A 236 -4.28 -28.84 -2.88
N LEU A 237 -4.44 -28.37 -1.64
CA LEU A 237 -3.44 -28.48 -0.57
C LEU A 237 -3.82 -29.53 0.49
N LYS A 238 -4.88 -30.31 0.26
CA LYS A 238 -5.50 -31.19 1.27
C LYS A 238 -4.61 -32.30 1.79
N ASP A 239 -3.61 -32.73 1.03
CA ASP A 239 -2.67 -33.78 1.45
C ASP A 239 -1.61 -33.29 2.46
N ARG A 240 -1.55 -31.97 2.70
CA ARG A 240 -0.55 -31.31 3.55
C ARG A 240 -1.16 -30.43 4.64
N LEU A 241 -2.46 -30.14 4.56
CA LEU A 241 -3.20 -29.25 5.46
C LEU A 241 -4.43 -29.94 6.06
N ALA A 242 -4.75 -29.60 7.31
CA ALA A 242 -6.06 -29.86 7.87
C ALA A 242 -6.89 -28.58 7.76
N VAL A 243 -7.92 -28.56 6.91
CA VAL A 243 -8.73 -27.35 6.70
C VAL A 243 -10.15 -27.58 7.21
N CYS A 244 -10.64 -26.69 8.06
CA CYS A 244 -12.02 -26.69 8.55
C CYS A 244 -12.77 -25.46 8.03
N LEU A 245 -13.80 -25.68 7.22
CA LEU A 245 -14.63 -24.63 6.62
C LEU A 245 -16.04 -24.66 7.25
N THR A 246 -16.62 -23.50 7.56
CA THR A 246 -18.06 -23.38 7.80
C THR A 246 -18.79 -22.76 6.61
N CYS A 247 -19.99 -23.27 6.31
CA CYS A 247 -20.85 -22.70 5.27
C CYS A 247 -22.36 -22.86 5.54
N ARG A 248 -23.20 -22.13 4.79
CA ARG A 248 -24.66 -22.31 4.73
C ARG A 248 -25.06 -23.58 3.98
N LEU A 249 -26.30 -24.02 4.17
CA LEU A 249 -26.92 -25.11 3.40
C LEU A 249 -27.06 -24.71 1.91
N HIS A 250 -26.04 -25.01 1.11
CA HIS A 250 -26.12 -25.03 -0.36
C HIS A 250 -26.62 -26.39 -0.85
N PRO A 251 -27.11 -26.50 -2.11
CA PRO A 251 -27.51 -27.78 -2.68
C PRO A 251 -26.36 -28.80 -2.61
N ASP A 252 -26.68 -30.04 -2.22
CA ASP A 252 -25.71 -31.13 -2.13
C ASP A 252 -25.06 -31.42 -3.50
N GLY A 253 -23.73 -31.58 -3.53
CA GLY A 253 -22.98 -32.09 -4.69
C GLY A 253 -22.00 -31.12 -5.39
N GLN A 254 -21.82 -29.89 -4.91
CA GLN A 254 -20.88 -28.92 -5.53
C GLN A 254 -19.50 -28.81 -4.86
N ILE A 255 -19.32 -29.37 -3.66
CA ILE A 255 -18.06 -29.29 -2.90
C ILE A 255 -17.54 -30.72 -2.70
N ASP A 256 -16.30 -30.96 -3.12
CA ASP A 256 -15.58 -32.21 -2.90
C ASP A 256 -14.95 -32.15 -1.49
N GLU A 257 -15.61 -32.76 -0.50
CA GLU A 257 -15.25 -32.70 0.92
C GLU A 257 -14.84 -34.08 1.45
N ASP A 258 -13.81 -34.14 2.30
CA ASP A 258 -13.34 -35.41 2.88
C ASP A 258 -14.15 -35.78 4.15
N PHE A 259 -14.60 -34.77 4.91
CA PHE A 259 -15.41 -34.93 6.13
C PHE A 259 -16.55 -33.91 6.19
N ARG A 260 -17.70 -34.29 6.77
CA ARG A 260 -18.90 -33.44 6.80
C ARG A 260 -19.63 -33.51 8.14
N ILE A 261 -19.99 -32.35 8.68
CA ILE A 261 -20.84 -32.22 9.88
C ILE A 261 -22.00 -31.29 9.58
N ARG A 262 -23.22 -31.65 10.00
CA ARG A 262 -24.41 -30.79 9.88
C ARG A 262 -24.84 -30.28 11.25
N LEU A 263 -24.55 -29.01 11.52
CA LEU A 263 -24.72 -28.39 12.83
C LEU A 263 -26.16 -28.40 13.33
N ASP A 264 -27.14 -28.22 12.45
CA ASP A 264 -28.55 -28.11 12.84
C ASP A 264 -29.12 -29.42 13.42
N ASP A 265 -28.52 -30.55 13.06
CA ASP A 265 -28.94 -31.88 13.52
C ASP A 265 -28.32 -32.21 14.89
N GLU A 266 -27.15 -31.64 15.19
CA GLU A 266 -26.35 -31.95 16.39
C GLU A 266 -26.54 -30.94 17.54
N ASN A 267 -27.04 -29.73 17.27
CA ASN A 267 -27.07 -28.63 18.26
C ASN A 267 -28.28 -28.64 19.23
N GLN A 268 -29.07 -29.72 19.27
CA GLN A 268 -30.34 -29.76 20.01
C GLN A 268 -30.20 -29.64 21.53
N GLU A 269 -29.12 -30.17 22.12
CA GLU A 269 -28.84 -30.03 23.55
C GLU A 269 -28.27 -28.64 23.90
N ASP A 270 -27.54 -28.02 22.97
CA ASP A 270 -27.04 -26.65 23.15
C ASP A 270 -28.21 -25.65 23.16
N ILE A 271 -29.21 -25.86 22.29
CA ILE A 271 -30.46 -25.07 22.27
C ILE A 271 -31.21 -25.18 23.60
N LYS A 272 -31.32 -26.40 24.14
CA LYS A 272 -32.00 -26.63 25.42
C LYS A 272 -31.34 -25.84 26.54
N LYS A 273 -30.02 -25.95 26.67
CA LYS A 273 -29.22 -25.20 27.67
C LYS A 273 -29.35 -23.69 27.49
N PHE A 274 -29.37 -23.21 26.25
CA PHE A 274 -29.56 -21.79 25.95
C PHE A 274 -30.93 -21.27 26.41
N ILE A 275 -32.02 -21.99 26.10
CA ILE A 275 -33.36 -21.62 26.54
C ILE A 275 -33.45 -21.60 28.08
N GLU A 276 -32.90 -22.62 28.75
CA GLU A 276 -32.92 -22.72 30.23
C GLU A 276 -32.19 -21.53 30.89
N ARG A 277 -31.13 -21.02 30.25
CA ARG A 277 -30.34 -19.90 30.76
C ARG A 277 -31.00 -18.54 30.49
N GLU A 278 -31.48 -18.32 29.26
CA GLU A 278 -31.93 -17.01 28.80
C GLU A 278 -33.41 -16.73 29.11
N LEU A 279 -34.25 -17.75 29.19
CA LEU A 279 -35.68 -17.58 29.50
C LEU A 279 -35.91 -17.36 31.00
N ARG A 280 -36.02 -16.09 31.43
CA ARG A 280 -36.34 -15.71 32.80
C ARG A 280 -37.79 -15.28 32.93
N LEU A 281 -38.58 -16.08 33.67
CA LEU A 281 -39.99 -15.81 33.95
C LEU A 281 -40.24 -16.04 35.45
N PRO A 282 -39.89 -15.08 36.33
CA PRO A 282 -39.97 -15.28 37.78
C PRO A 282 -41.41 -15.45 38.28
N ASP A 283 -42.38 -14.82 37.62
CA ASP A 283 -43.78 -14.73 38.08
C ASP A 283 -44.69 -15.87 37.59
N GLU A 284 -44.15 -16.82 36.84
CA GLU A 284 -44.91 -17.91 36.20
C GLU A 284 -44.71 -19.25 36.92
N ASN A 285 -45.66 -20.17 36.77
CA ASN A 285 -45.53 -21.52 37.34
C ASN A 285 -44.59 -22.41 36.50
N GLU A 286 -43.99 -23.44 37.12
CA GLU A 286 -42.99 -24.28 36.46
C GLU A 286 -43.58 -25.11 35.29
N THR A 287 -44.82 -25.59 35.41
CA THR A 287 -45.47 -26.35 34.33
C THR A 287 -45.61 -25.52 33.05
N ALA A 288 -46.05 -24.27 33.16
CA ALA A 288 -46.23 -23.39 32.02
C ALA A 288 -44.89 -22.94 31.42
N LYS A 289 -43.85 -22.78 32.25
CA LYS A 289 -42.47 -22.56 31.77
C LYS A 289 -41.99 -23.74 30.96
N ASP A 290 -42.18 -24.97 31.43
CA ASP A 290 -41.71 -26.16 30.73
C ASP A 290 -42.42 -26.41 29.40
N GLU A 291 -43.74 -26.18 29.34
CA GLU A 291 -44.49 -26.19 28.08
C GLU A 291 -43.95 -25.15 27.08
N LEU A 292 -43.67 -23.93 27.56
CA LEU A 292 -43.10 -22.86 26.73
C LEU A 292 -41.69 -23.21 26.24
N LYS A 293 -40.83 -23.77 27.09
CA LYS A 293 -39.48 -24.24 26.71
C LYS A 293 -39.56 -25.29 25.60
N GLN A 294 -40.48 -26.25 25.72
CA GLN A 294 -40.71 -27.27 24.68
C GLN A 294 -41.19 -26.65 23.37
N LEU A 295 -42.12 -25.70 23.43
CA LEU A 295 -42.61 -24.99 22.25
C LEU A 295 -41.47 -24.24 21.55
N LEU A 296 -40.68 -23.47 22.29
CA LEU A 296 -39.51 -22.73 21.77
C LEU A 296 -38.49 -23.66 21.12
N ARG A 297 -38.15 -24.78 21.79
CA ARG A 297 -37.23 -25.79 21.25
C ARG A 297 -37.74 -26.40 19.94
N SER A 298 -39.03 -26.73 19.85
CA SER A 298 -39.62 -27.32 18.65
C SER A 298 -39.73 -26.35 17.47
N LYS A 299 -39.85 -25.04 17.76
CA LYS A 299 -40.06 -23.99 16.76
C LYS A 299 -38.77 -23.40 16.21
N SER A 300 -37.70 -23.37 17.01
CA SER A 300 -36.41 -22.78 16.61
C SER A 300 -35.72 -23.54 15.47
N ASP A 301 -36.03 -24.83 15.29
CA ASP A 301 -35.55 -25.65 14.16
C ASP A 301 -34.02 -25.58 13.96
N GLY A 302 -33.29 -25.57 15.08
CA GLY A 302 -31.82 -25.50 15.10
C GLY A 302 -31.22 -24.08 15.14
N MET A 303 -32.03 -23.01 15.10
CA MET A 303 -31.55 -21.62 14.98
C MET A 303 -31.55 -20.88 16.32
N PHE A 304 -30.36 -20.54 16.84
CA PHE A 304 -30.20 -19.71 18.03
C PHE A 304 -30.68 -18.27 17.80
N LEU A 305 -30.42 -17.70 16.62
CA LEU A 305 -30.84 -16.34 16.31
C LEU A 305 -32.37 -16.16 16.36
N TRP A 306 -33.12 -17.20 15.97
CA TRP A 306 -34.57 -17.24 16.11
C TRP A 306 -34.97 -17.11 17.59
N LEU A 307 -34.31 -17.86 18.48
CA LEU A 307 -34.56 -17.82 19.92
C LEU A 307 -34.18 -16.48 20.54
N VAL A 308 -33.04 -15.89 20.16
CA VAL A 308 -32.60 -14.57 20.64
C VAL A 308 -33.67 -13.52 20.37
N LEU A 309 -34.24 -13.50 19.15
CA LEU A 309 -35.27 -12.54 18.77
C LEU A 309 -36.61 -12.80 19.46
N ILE A 310 -37.02 -14.06 19.58
CA ILE A 310 -38.31 -14.43 20.17
C ILE A 310 -38.32 -14.34 21.69
N ILE A 311 -37.27 -14.78 22.39
CA ILE A 311 -37.18 -14.70 23.86
C ILE A 311 -37.29 -13.24 24.33
N ARG A 312 -36.69 -12.30 23.60
CA ARG A 312 -36.82 -10.87 23.91
C ARG A 312 -38.28 -10.41 23.84
N GLN A 313 -39.03 -10.86 22.83
CA GLN A 313 -40.47 -10.56 22.72
C GLN A 313 -41.28 -11.23 23.83
N VAL A 314 -40.91 -12.45 24.22
CA VAL A 314 -41.53 -13.16 25.36
C VAL A 314 -41.35 -12.39 26.66
N HIS A 315 -40.13 -11.92 26.95
CA HIS A 315 -39.87 -11.08 28.12
C HIS A 315 -40.65 -9.77 28.06
N GLU A 316 -40.74 -9.15 26.88
CA GLU A 316 -41.54 -7.92 26.70
C GLU A 316 -43.03 -8.17 26.97
N MET A 317 -43.62 -9.22 26.39
CA MET A 317 -45.02 -9.59 26.64
C MET A 317 -45.26 -9.93 28.11
N SER A 318 -44.37 -10.70 28.74
CA SER A 318 -44.44 -11.04 30.15
C SER A 318 -44.35 -9.80 31.04
N SER A 319 -43.44 -8.86 30.76
CA SER A 319 -43.31 -7.59 31.49
C SER A 319 -44.56 -6.70 31.39
N LYS A 320 -45.35 -6.85 30.31
CA LYS A 320 -46.64 -6.17 30.12
C LYS A 320 -47.81 -6.90 30.79
N GLY A 321 -47.54 -8.02 31.49
CA GLY A 321 -48.56 -8.83 32.14
C GLY A 321 -49.43 -9.63 31.18
N VAL A 322 -48.95 -9.93 29.96
CA VAL A 322 -49.70 -10.74 28.99
C VAL A 322 -49.78 -12.19 29.49
N ASN A 323 -50.97 -12.79 29.41
CA ASN A 323 -51.20 -14.15 29.86
C ASN A 323 -50.35 -15.20 29.10
N MET A 324 -49.78 -16.17 29.82
CA MET A 324 -48.92 -17.22 29.25
C MET A 324 -49.54 -17.99 28.07
N LYS A 325 -50.84 -18.29 28.08
CA LYS A 325 -51.49 -18.98 26.95
C LYS A 325 -51.52 -18.12 25.68
N VAL A 326 -51.62 -16.80 25.83
CA VAL A 326 -51.55 -15.86 24.72
C VAL A 326 -50.12 -15.82 24.18
N ILE A 327 -49.11 -15.78 25.06
CA ILE A 327 -47.69 -15.86 24.68
C ILE A 327 -47.41 -17.15 23.89
N GLN A 328 -47.84 -18.31 24.39
CA GLN A 328 -47.70 -19.60 23.70
C GLN A 328 -48.43 -19.62 22.34
N SER A 329 -49.64 -19.06 22.27
CA SER A 329 -50.39 -18.94 21.01
C SER A 329 -49.67 -18.06 20.00
N GLU A 330 -49.03 -16.97 20.45
CA GLU A 330 -48.33 -16.04 19.57
C GLU A 330 -47.06 -16.68 18.99
N ILE A 331 -46.27 -17.34 19.84
CA ILE A 331 -45.09 -18.12 19.41
C ILE A 331 -45.49 -19.24 18.44
N SER A 332 -46.66 -19.85 18.65
CA SER A 332 -47.18 -20.88 17.74
C SER A 332 -47.49 -20.33 16.34
N ARG A 333 -47.86 -19.04 16.22
CA ARG A 333 -48.10 -18.33 14.96
C ARG A 333 -46.86 -17.71 14.34
N CYS A 334 -45.77 -17.53 15.11
CA CYS A 334 -44.52 -16.99 14.60
C CYS A 334 -43.97 -17.82 13.43
N PRO A 335 -43.48 -17.18 12.36
CA PRO A 335 -42.79 -17.85 11.26
C PRO A 335 -41.58 -18.63 11.75
N LYS A 336 -41.31 -19.79 11.13
CA LYS A 336 -40.10 -20.57 11.40
C LYS A 336 -38.86 -19.93 10.76
N GLN A 337 -38.99 -19.35 9.56
CA GLN A 337 -37.88 -18.73 8.85
C GLN A 337 -37.57 -17.33 9.42
N LEU A 338 -36.28 -16.97 9.45
CA LEU A 338 -35.79 -15.68 9.93
C LEU A 338 -36.36 -14.49 9.14
N ASP A 339 -36.44 -14.58 7.81
CA ASP A 339 -37.01 -13.53 6.95
C ASP A 339 -38.45 -13.15 7.34
N GLY A 340 -39.24 -14.14 7.75
CA GLY A 340 -40.60 -13.93 8.24
C GLY A 340 -40.63 -13.14 9.56
N ILE A 341 -39.69 -13.41 10.47
CA ILE A 341 -39.53 -12.65 11.71
C ILE A 341 -39.07 -11.22 11.41
N TYR A 342 -38.05 -11.04 10.57
CA TYR A 342 -37.54 -9.72 10.21
C TYR A 342 -38.64 -8.87 9.59
N LYS A 343 -39.43 -9.44 8.67
CA LYS A 343 -40.59 -8.76 8.08
C LYS A 343 -41.65 -8.41 9.13
N GLY A 344 -41.92 -9.29 10.09
CA GLY A 344 -42.83 -9.02 11.22
C GLY A 344 -42.34 -7.86 12.10
N LEU A 345 -41.03 -7.77 12.35
CA LEU A 345 -40.43 -6.64 13.06
C LEU A 345 -40.54 -5.34 12.25
N LEU A 346 -40.30 -5.36 10.94
CA LEU A 346 -40.49 -4.20 10.07
C LEU A 346 -41.97 -3.78 9.96
N GLN A 347 -42.92 -4.70 10.10
CA GLN A 347 -44.36 -4.38 10.16
C GLN A 347 -44.71 -3.51 11.37
N ALA A 348 -44.03 -3.72 12.50
CA ALA A 348 -44.25 -2.96 13.72
C ALA A 348 -43.71 -1.52 13.67
N ILE A 349 -43.03 -1.12 12.58
CA ILE A 349 -42.63 0.28 12.35
C ILE A 349 -43.87 1.08 11.98
N GLU A 350 -44.13 2.19 12.68
CA GLU A 350 -45.30 3.03 12.41
C GLU A 350 -45.11 3.83 11.12
N ASP A 351 -46.21 4.19 10.43
CA ASP A 351 -46.14 4.89 9.14
C ASP A 351 -45.43 6.25 9.24
N SER A 352 -45.57 6.95 10.38
CA SER A 352 -44.86 8.21 10.66
C SER A 352 -43.35 8.06 10.83
N GLU A 353 -42.87 6.84 11.07
CA GLU A 353 -41.46 6.53 11.38
C GLU A 353 -40.73 5.92 10.20
N LEU A 354 -41.45 5.44 9.19
CA LEU A 354 -40.92 4.67 8.07
C LEU A 354 -39.78 5.40 7.33
N LEU A 355 -39.94 6.70 7.09
CA LEU A 355 -38.90 7.47 6.41
C LEU A 355 -37.62 7.49 7.22
N GLU A 356 -37.74 7.73 8.53
CA GLU A 356 -36.60 7.79 9.43
C GLU A 356 -35.91 6.43 9.58
N ALA A 357 -36.69 5.37 9.78
CA ALA A 357 -36.19 4.01 9.88
C ALA A 357 -35.48 3.58 8.58
N GLY A 358 -36.06 3.86 7.41
CA GLY A 358 -35.44 3.55 6.13
C GLY A 358 -34.09 4.27 5.93
N ARG A 359 -34.00 5.54 6.31
CA ARG A 359 -32.76 6.33 6.27
C ARG A 359 -31.69 5.80 7.22
N LEU A 360 -32.09 5.39 8.42
CA LEU A 360 -31.21 4.72 9.37
C LEU A 360 -30.68 3.40 8.80
N PHE A 361 -31.55 2.56 8.23
CA PHE A 361 -31.14 1.30 7.61
C PHE A 361 -30.23 1.51 6.40
N GLN A 362 -30.41 2.57 5.60
CA GLN A 362 -29.48 2.92 4.53
C GLN A 362 -28.05 3.15 5.07
N TRP A 363 -27.92 3.94 6.13
CA TRP A 363 -26.62 4.18 6.76
C TRP A 363 -26.00 2.90 7.36
N ILE A 364 -26.80 1.99 7.91
CA ILE A 364 -26.28 0.73 8.45
C ILE A 364 -25.89 -0.25 7.32
N CYS A 365 -26.64 -0.29 6.21
CA CYS A 365 -26.42 -1.25 5.13
C CYS A 365 -25.34 -0.82 4.13
N PHE A 366 -25.29 0.47 3.76
CA PHE A 366 -24.50 0.96 2.63
C PHE A 366 -23.31 1.82 3.04
N ALA A 367 -23.08 2.09 4.33
CA ALA A 367 -21.85 2.75 4.75
C ALA A 367 -20.62 1.90 4.38
N ALA A 368 -19.55 2.56 3.92
CA ALA A 368 -18.31 1.92 3.47
C ALA A 368 -17.62 1.14 4.61
N ARG A 369 -17.81 1.60 5.84
CA ARG A 369 -17.48 0.89 7.08
C ARG A 369 -18.56 1.11 8.14
N PRO A 370 -18.66 0.24 9.17
CA PRO A 370 -19.51 0.50 10.32
C PRO A 370 -19.22 1.89 10.92
N LEU A 371 -20.29 2.66 11.15
CA LEU A 371 -20.20 3.97 11.77
C LEU A 371 -20.18 3.84 13.29
N SER A 372 -19.38 4.68 13.94
CA SER A 372 -19.53 4.88 15.38
C SER A 372 -20.89 5.51 15.69
N VAL A 373 -21.37 5.34 16.94
CA VAL A 373 -22.67 5.91 17.33
C VAL A 373 -22.70 7.44 17.14
N ASP A 374 -21.58 8.13 17.38
CA ASP A 374 -21.47 9.58 17.16
C ASP A 374 -21.43 9.97 15.69
N GLU A 375 -20.74 9.21 14.84
CA GLU A 375 -20.76 9.41 13.39
C GLU A 375 -22.18 9.23 12.84
N LEU A 376 -22.84 8.12 13.21
CA LEU A 376 -24.20 7.83 12.76
C LEU A 376 -25.20 8.89 13.24
N ARG A 377 -25.03 9.40 14.46
CA ARG A 377 -25.84 10.50 15.02
C ARG A 377 -25.76 11.74 14.14
N ILE A 378 -24.56 12.14 13.73
CA ILE A 378 -24.33 13.30 12.86
C ILE A 378 -24.89 13.02 11.46
N ALA A 379 -24.53 11.87 10.88
CA ALA A 379 -24.94 11.47 9.55
C ALA A 379 -26.47 11.41 9.39
N LEU A 380 -27.17 10.79 10.34
CA LEU A 380 -28.64 10.69 10.32
C LEU A 380 -29.31 12.06 10.52
N THR A 381 -28.79 12.90 11.42
CA THR A 381 -29.31 14.26 11.63
C THR A 381 -29.24 15.07 10.32
N ILE A 382 -28.10 15.03 9.62
CA ILE A 382 -27.91 15.77 8.36
C ILE A 382 -28.82 15.21 7.26
N HIS A 383 -28.85 13.88 7.10
CA HIS A 383 -29.66 13.22 6.08
C HIS A 383 -31.16 13.54 6.23
N LEU A 384 -31.67 13.66 7.45
CA LEU A 384 -33.08 13.99 7.71
C LEU A 384 -33.37 15.50 7.66
N SER A 385 -32.46 16.34 8.17
CA SER A 385 -32.64 17.79 8.20
C SER A 385 -32.42 18.46 6.83
N GLY A 386 -31.72 17.80 5.91
CA GLY A 386 -31.25 18.38 4.65
C GLY A 386 -30.17 19.44 4.85
N PRO A 387 -29.72 20.11 3.78
CA PRO A 387 -28.60 21.04 3.83
C PRO A 387 -28.88 22.26 4.73
N LYS A 388 -27.91 22.57 5.60
CA LYS A 388 -27.89 23.75 6.50
C LYS A 388 -26.61 24.56 6.32
N HIS A 389 -26.62 25.82 6.76
CA HIS A 389 -25.46 26.69 6.59
C HIS A 389 -24.35 26.43 7.63
N SER A 390 -24.68 25.96 8.82
CA SER A 390 -23.72 25.71 9.91
C SER A 390 -24.00 24.42 10.67
N LEU A 391 -22.99 23.93 11.41
CA LEU A 391 -23.13 22.81 12.33
C LEU A 391 -24.00 23.16 13.55
N GLU A 392 -24.08 24.43 13.93
CA GLU A 392 -24.98 24.90 14.98
C GLU A 392 -26.44 24.75 14.60
N GLU A 393 -26.81 24.98 13.33
CA GLU A 393 -28.19 24.79 12.85
C GLU A 393 -28.64 23.32 12.94
N TYR A 394 -27.72 22.36 12.72
CA TYR A 394 -28.03 20.95 12.97
C TYR A 394 -28.18 20.62 14.45
N ARG A 395 -27.55 21.40 15.33
CA ARG A 395 -27.55 21.23 16.80
C ARG A 395 -28.60 22.07 17.51
N ASP A 396 -29.43 22.80 16.77
CA ASP A 396 -30.51 23.60 17.32
C ASP A 396 -31.55 22.68 17.98
N GLU A 397 -31.97 23.00 19.20
CA GLU A 397 -33.04 22.26 19.91
C GLU A 397 -34.38 22.33 19.19
N CYS A 398 -34.58 23.33 18.33
CA CYS A 398 -35.76 23.45 17.46
C CYS A 398 -35.72 22.49 16.25
N ASN A 399 -34.57 21.87 15.96
CA ASN A 399 -34.47 20.87 14.90
C ASN A 399 -35.07 19.53 15.38
N PRO A 400 -36.18 19.04 14.80
CA PRO A 400 -36.86 17.82 15.26
C PRO A 400 -36.00 16.55 15.10
N TYR A 401 -34.97 16.59 14.24
CA TYR A 401 -34.05 15.49 14.00
C TYR A 401 -32.76 15.58 14.81
N TYR A 402 -32.60 16.64 15.61
CA TYR A 402 -31.41 16.78 16.45
C TYR A 402 -31.35 15.69 17.51
N ILE A 403 -30.21 14.99 17.54
CA ILE A 403 -29.93 13.95 18.53
C ILE A 403 -28.76 14.43 19.39
N PRO A 404 -28.99 14.73 20.69
CA PRO A 404 -28.04 15.49 21.50
C PRO A 404 -26.85 14.70 22.00
N ASN A 405 -26.97 13.38 22.19
CA ASN A 405 -25.89 12.55 22.72
C ASN A 405 -25.99 11.08 22.28
N GLU A 406 -24.92 10.34 22.51
CA GLU A 406 -24.78 8.92 22.20
C GLU A 406 -25.91 8.07 22.81
N GLN A 407 -26.27 8.31 24.08
CA GLN A 407 -27.31 7.54 24.77
C GLN A 407 -28.68 7.70 24.12
N LYS A 408 -29.05 8.92 23.71
CA LYS A 408 -30.30 9.15 22.96
C LYS A 408 -30.24 8.53 21.57
N MET A 409 -29.09 8.56 20.91
CA MET A 409 -28.91 7.89 19.61
C MET A 409 -29.11 6.37 19.73
N LYS A 410 -28.50 5.72 20.73
CA LYS A 410 -28.68 4.28 21.00
C LYS A 410 -30.16 3.92 21.19
N LYS A 411 -30.87 4.68 22.03
CA LYS A 411 -32.31 4.47 22.25
C LYS A 411 -33.11 4.64 20.96
N ARG A 412 -32.84 5.69 20.18
CA ARG A 412 -33.52 5.99 18.91
C ARG A 412 -33.27 4.92 17.85
N MET A 413 -32.03 4.43 17.75
CA MET A 413 -31.64 3.36 16.84
C MET A 413 -32.33 2.03 17.18
N ILE A 414 -32.26 1.59 18.44
CA ILE A 414 -32.92 0.35 18.89
C ILE A 414 -34.43 0.45 18.65
N TYR A 415 -35.02 1.61 18.93
CA TYR A 415 -36.42 1.87 18.66
C TYR A 415 -36.74 1.72 17.17
N LEU A 416 -36.11 2.50 16.28
CA LEU A 416 -36.44 2.52 14.84
C LEU A 416 -36.14 1.19 14.12
N THR A 417 -35.11 0.48 14.55
CA THR A 417 -34.77 -0.84 13.98
C THR A 417 -35.55 -1.99 14.60
N ARG A 418 -36.42 -1.71 15.58
CA ARG A 418 -37.10 -2.73 16.42
C ARG A 418 -36.09 -3.74 16.99
N GLY A 419 -34.92 -3.23 17.34
CA GLY A 419 -33.77 -3.94 17.87
C GLY A 419 -33.22 -5.02 16.95
N LEU A 420 -33.28 -4.81 15.63
CA LEU A 420 -32.51 -5.56 14.64
C LEU A 420 -31.03 -5.14 14.60
N ALA A 421 -30.73 -3.90 15.01
CA ALA A 421 -29.39 -3.37 15.15
C ALA A 421 -29.08 -3.05 16.62
N ASP A 422 -27.80 -3.16 16.98
CA ASP A 422 -27.27 -2.85 18.30
C ASP A 422 -25.88 -2.21 18.20
N VAL A 423 -25.29 -1.87 19.35
CA VAL A 423 -23.95 -1.30 19.47
C VAL A 423 -22.99 -2.34 20.02
N SER A 424 -21.79 -2.45 19.42
CA SER A 424 -20.76 -3.38 19.89
C SER A 424 -20.34 -3.09 21.35
N ASN A 425 -20.22 -4.15 22.15
CA ASN A 425 -19.71 -4.08 23.53
C ASN A 425 -18.18 -3.95 23.61
N SER A 426 -17.46 -4.24 22.52
CA SER A 426 -16.03 -4.00 22.44
C SER A 426 -15.76 -2.52 22.21
N LYS A 427 -14.97 -1.95 23.11
CA LYS A 427 -14.38 -0.62 22.92
C LYS A 427 -13.17 -0.83 22.01
N SER A 428 -13.10 -0.11 20.89
CA SER A 428 -11.84 -0.05 20.14
C SER A 428 -10.69 0.42 21.04
N ALA A 429 -9.44 0.30 20.61
CA ALA A 429 -8.30 0.88 21.30
C ALA A 429 -8.48 2.39 21.62
N GLU A 430 -9.34 3.09 20.88
CA GLU A 430 -9.73 4.49 21.07
C GLU A 430 -11.01 4.72 21.90
N GLY A 431 -11.67 3.66 22.38
CA GLY A 431 -12.88 3.76 23.20
C GLY A 431 -14.20 3.99 22.44
N LYS A 432 -14.20 3.91 21.10
CA LYS A 432 -15.39 4.15 20.26
C LYS A 432 -16.30 2.91 20.22
N THR A 433 -17.61 3.15 20.11
CA THR A 433 -18.63 2.10 19.96
C THR A 433 -19.27 2.15 18.59
N PHE A 434 -19.46 1.00 17.92
CA PHE A 434 -19.89 0.91 16.53
C PHE A 434 -21.28 0.30 16.38
N VAL A 435 -22.04 0.79 15.40
CA VAL A 435 -23.39 0.31 15.09
C VAL A 435 -23.33 -0.85 14.11
N ARG A 436 -24.01 -1.96 14.44
CA ARG A 436 -24.04 -3.17 13.63
C ARG A 436 -25.41 -3.86 13.73
N PHE A 437 -25.73 -4.71 12.76
CA PHE A 437 -26.81 -5.66 12.92
C PHE A 437 -26.41 -6.75 13.94
N TYR A 438 -27.40 -7.33 14.63
CA TYR A 438 -27.16 -8.51 15.47
C TYR A 438 -26.56 -9.69 14.69
N HIS A 439 -26.85 -9.77 13.39
CA HIS A 439 -26.36 -10.82 12.52
C HIS A 439 -26.39 -10.37 11.06
N GLU A 440 -25.42 -10.80 10.24
CA GLU A 440 -25.28 -10.38 8.83
C GLU A 440 -26.49 -10.75 7.95
N THR A 441 -27.19 -11.82 8.29
CA THR A 441 -28.45 -12.22 7.63
C THR A 441 -29.50 -11.12 7.63
N ILE A 442 -29.48 -10.24 8.64
CA ILE A 442 -30.37 -9.09 8.69
C ILE A 442 -29.99 -8.11 7.57
N LYS A 443 -28.70 -7.81 7.38
CA LYS A 443 -28.24 -6.92 6.31
C LYS A 443 -28.62 -7.46 4.94
N GLU A 444 -28.39 -8.75 4.69
CA GLU A 444 -28.79 -9.40 3.45
C GLU A 444 -30.30 -9.31 3.21
N PHE A 445 -31.11 -9.63 4.22
CA PHE A 445 -32.55 -9.48 4.14
C PHE A 445 -32.95 -8.03 3.86
N MET A 446 -32.33 -7.06 4.55
CA MET A 446 -32.64 -5.63 4.37
C MET A 446 -32.33 -5.16 2.95
N ILE A 447 -31.20 -5.58 2.37
CA ILE A 447 -30.81 -5.22 1.00
C ILE A 447 -31.73 -5.91 -0.02
N LYS A 448 -32.06 -7.19 0.19
CA LYS A 448 -32.84 -7.99 -0.77
C LYS A 448 -34.33 -7.66 -0.75
N ASP A 449 -34.95 -7.67 0.42
CA ASP A 449 -36.42 -7.63 0.57
C ASP A 449 -36.90 -6.57 1.59
N GLY A 450 -36.12 -6.29 2.65
CA GLY A 450 -36.56 -5.48 3.79
C GLY A 450 -36.72 -3.99 3.47
N LEU A 451 -35.75 -3.36 2.80
CA LEU A 451 -35.86 -1.97 2.37
C LEU A 451 -36.95 -1.79 1.32
N GLN A 452 -37.07 -2.73 0.37
CA GLN A 452 -38.16 -2.73 -0.61
C GLN A 452 -39.53 -2.85 0.08
N TYR A 453 -39.62 -3.64 1.14
CA TYR A 453 -40.82 -3.72 1.95
C TYR A 453 -41.18 -2.37 2.58
N LEU A 454 -40.21 -1.65 3.15
CA LEU A 454 -40.44 -0.29 3.69
C LEU A 454 -40.85 0.71 2.59
N ASP A 455 -40.23 0.63 1.41
CA ASP A 455 -40.59 1.46 0.25
C ASP A 455 -42.04 1.24 -0.20
N SER A 456 -42.47 -0.02 -0.24
CA SER A 456 -43.83 -0.38 -0.63
C SER A 456 -44.88 0.23 0.29
N ARG A 457 -44.56 0.37 1.59
CA ARG A 457 -45.41 1.03 2.59
C ARG A 457 -45.42 2.55 2.42
N LEU A 458 -44.26 3.15 2.12
CA LEU A 458 -44.14 4.59 1.87
C LEU A 458 -44.69 5.04 0.49
N LYS A 459 -45.01 4.10 -0.41
CA LYS A 459 -45.48 4.37 -1.79
C LYS A 459 -44.53 5.27 -2.58
N ARG A 460 -43.22 5.15 -2.35
CA ARG A 460 -42.20 5.95 -3.05
C ARG A 460 -42.02 5.50 -4.49
N SER A 461 -41.74 6.44 -5.39
CA SER A 461 -41.37 6.17 -6.78
C SER A 461 -39.94 5.60 -6.92
N GLN A 462 -39.04 5.96 -6.00
CA GLN A 462 -37.66 5.49 -5.94
C GLN A 462 -37.37 4.83 -4.59
N GLY A 463 -36.79 3.63 -4.62
CA GLY A 463 -36.55 2.81 -3.43
C GLY A 463 -35.31 3.21 -2.62
N PHE A 464 -35.27 2.82 -1.34
CA PHE A 464 -34.15 3.06 -0.44
C PHE A 464 -32.84 2.40 -0.89
N VAL A 465 -32.89 1.19 -1.46
CA VAL A 465 -31.68 0.51 -1.97
C VAL A 465 -31.08 1.32 -3.11
N VAL A 466 -31.90 1.64 -4.10
CA VAL A 466 -31.51 2.35 -5.32
C VAL A 466 -31.01 3.77 -5.04
N THR A 467 -31.56 4.41 -4.00
CA THR A 467 -31.20 5.80 -3.67
C THR A 467 -30.11 5.93 -2.60
N ALA A 468 -29.59 4.82 -2.06
CA ALA A 468 -28.68 4.85 -0.92
C ALA A 468 -27.37 5.59 -1.20
N ASN A 469 -26.63 5.18 -2.24
CA ASN A 469 -25.28 5.67 -2.50
C ASN A 469 -25.25 7.19 -2.75
N PHE A 470 -26.10 7.73 -3.63
CA PHE A 470 -26.10 9.17 -3.88
C PHE A 470 -26.55 10.00 -2.67
N GLN A 471 -27.44 9.45 -1.84
CA GLN A 471 -27.89 10.14 -0.62
C GLN A 471 -26.83 10.15 0.48
N LEU A 472 -26.10 9.04 0.63
CA LEU A 472 -24.94 8.96 1.52
C LEU A 472 -23.86 9.94 1.06
N ALA A 473 -23.53 9.95 -0.25
CA ALA A 473 -22.61 10.92 -0.84
C ALA A 473 -23.05 12.36 -0.57
N ASN A 474 -24.32 12.70 -0.84
CA ASN A 474 -24.86 14.04 -0.60
C ASN A 474 -24.83 14.45 0.87
N THR A 475 -25.08 13.52 1.79
CA THR A 475 -25.00 13.81 3.22
C THR A 475 -23.55 14.12 3.64
N CYS A 476 -22.57 13.40 3.08
CA CYS A 476 -21.15 13.71 3.31
C CYS A 476 -20.79 15.10 2.75
N LEU A 477 -21.27 15.43 1.55
CA LEU A 477 -21.05 16.73 0.94
C LEU A 477 -21.73 17.87 1.72
N ASP A 478 -22.97 17.68 2.18
CA ASP A 478 -23.70 18.64 3.01
C ASP A 478 -22.94 18.94 4.31
N TYR A 479 -22.32 17.93 4.92
CA TYR A 479 -21.45 18.11 6.08
C TYR A 479 -20.23 18.97 5.75
N LEU A 480 -19.45 18.57 4.73
CA LEU A 480 -18.24 19.30 4.27
C LEU A 480 -18.54 20.74 3.85
N SER A 481 -19.78 21.02 3.45
CA SER A 481 -20.25 22.32 2.99
C SER A 481 -20.52 23.31 4.10
N THR A 482 -20.60 22.88 5.36
CA THR A 482 -20.93 23.76 6.49
C THR A 482 -19.87 24.84 6.73
N THR A 483 -20.32 26.04 7.11
CA THR A 483 -19.45 27.19 7.38
C THR A 483 -18.39 26.90 8.44
N ASN A 484 -18.70 26.10 9.46
CA ASN A 484 -17.76 25.73 10.51
C ASN A 484 -16.56 24.96 9.98
N ILE A 485 -16.80 24.00 9.08
CA ILE A 485 -15.75 23.24 8.43
C ILE A 485 -14.99 24.17 7.49
N ARG A 486 -15.68 24.99 6.69
CA ARG A 486 -15.02 25.98 5.83
C ARG A 486 -14.07 26.90 6.57
N ILE A 487 -14.48 27.45 7.71
CA ILE A 487 -13.66 28.35 8.54
C ILE A 487 -12.52 27.58 9.23
N ALA A 488 -12.77 26.35 9.70
CA ALA A 488 -11.74 25.54 10.35
C ALA A 488 -10.59 25.17 9.38
N PHE A 489 -10.89 25.06 8.08
CA PHE A 489 -9.96 24.60 7.05
C PHE A 489 -9.62 25.68 5.99
N SER A 490 -9.98 26.95 6.21
CA SER A 490 -9.66 28.07 5.30
C SER A 490 -8.23 28.63 5.46
N GLY A 491 -7.52 28.33 6.56
CA GLY A 491 -6.18 28.83 6.87
C GLY A 491 -5.03 27.83 6.59
N THR A 492 -3.77 28.29 6.71
CA THR A 492 -2.54 27.49 6.50
C THR A 492 -2.18 26.57 7.67
N GLN A 493 -2.77 26.76 8.85
CA GLN A 493 -2.59 25.89 10.02
C GLN A 493 -3.89 25.15 10.35
N MET A 494 -3.80 23.83 10.48
CA MET A 494 -4.93 22.99 10.89
C MET A 494 -5.34 23.27 12.34
N ARG A 495 -6.64 23.47 12.56
CA ARG A 495 -7.24 23.43 13.90
C ARG A 495 -7.75 22.01 14.17
N SER A 496 -7.18 21.35 15.18
CA SER A 496 -7.53 20.01 15.72
C SER A 496 -8.66 19.24 15.01
N PRO A 497 -8.37 18.41 13.99
CA PRO A 497 -9.39 17.65 13.23
C PRO A 497 -10.23 16.70 14.10
N THR A 498 -9.71 16.29 15.25
CA THR A 498 -10.41 15.44 16.25
C THR A 498 -11.71 16.03 16.80
N LYS A 499 -11.97 17.34 16.62
CA LYS A 499 -13.23 17.98 17.02
C LYS A 499 -14.40 17.64 16.08
N PHE A 500 -14.12 17.18 14.86
CA PHE A 500 -15.12 16.95 13.82
C PHE A 500 -15.35 15.45 13.62
N LEU A 501 -16.21 14.85 14.45
CA LEU A 501 -16.38 13.40 14.59
C LEU A 501 -16.76 12.66 13.28
N PHE A 502 -17.46 13.32 12.34
CA PHE A 502 -17.85 12.72 11.06
C PHE A 502 -16.89 13.06 9.91
N LEU A 503 -15.92 13.96 10.11
CA LEU A 503 -15.05 14.48 9.06
C LEU A 503 -14.22 13.39 8.39
N HIS A 504 -13.63 12.50 9.16
CA HIS A 504 -12.82 11.40 8.64
C HIS A 504 -13.62 10.55 7.65
N TYR A 505 -14.81 10.09 8.07
CA TYR A 505 -15.66 9.28 7.19
C TYR A 505 -16.05 10.06 5.93
N THR A 506 -16.45 11.33 6.06
CA THR A 506 -16.83 12.13 4.90
C THR A 506 -15.69 12.41 3.95
N THR A 507 -14.46 12.60 4.44
CA THR A 507 -13.30 12.86 3.58
C THR A 507 -12.86 11.60 2.85
N MET A 508 -12.91 10.44 3.49
CA MET A 508 -12.44 9.19 2.90
C MET A 508 -13.46 8.56 1.94
N TYR A 509 -14.75 8.54 2.30
CA TYR A 509 -15.68 7.60 1.68
C TYR A 509 -16.77 8.24 0.81
N TRP A 510 -16.89 9.58 0.75
CA TRP A 510 -17.93 10.21 -0.07
C TRP A 510 -17.78 9.87 -1.56
N LEU A 511 -16.53 9.74 -2.04
CA LEU A 511 -16.23 9.43 -3.43
C LEU A 511 -16.59 7.99 -3.79
N ASP A 512 -16.38 7.04 -2.89
CA ASP A 512 -16.85 5.66 -3.05
C ASP A 512 -18.37 5.59 -3.21
N HIS A 513 -19.09 6.37 -2.39
CA HIS A 513 -20.54 6.51 -2.52
C HIS A 513 -20.93 7.14 -3.86
N ALA A 514 -20.19 8.14 -4.35
CA ALA A 514 -20.44 8.74 -5.66
C ALA A 514 -20.16 7.78 -6.83
N ILE A 515 -19.09 6.99 -6.76
CA ILE A 515 -18.75 5.95 -7.75
C ILE A 515 -19.85 4.88 -7.79
N ASN A 516 -20.33 4.44 -6.62
CA ASN A 516 -21.42 3.47 -6.57
C ASN A 516 -22.75 4.07 -7.05
N ALA A 517 -23.01 5.35 -6.77
CA ALA A 517 -24.16 6.06 -7.31
C ALA A 517 -24.13 6.14 -8.84
N GLU A 518 -22.96 6.37 -9.45
CA GLU A 518 -22.80 6.36 -10.91
C GLU A 518 -23.17 4.98 -11.49
N LYS A 519 -22.69 3.89 -10.87
CA LYS A 519 -23.04 2.51 -11.26
C LYS A 519 -24.53 2.22 -11.13
N ASP A 520 -25.16 2.73 -10.09
CA ASP A 520 -26.61 2.63 -9.87
C ASP A 520 -27.42 3.51 -10.84
N GLY A 521 -26.74 4.38 -11.59
CA GLY A 521 -27.36 5.29 -12.54
C GLY A 521 -27.98 6.53 -11.89
N PHE A 522 -27.34 7.07 -10.86
CA PHE A 522 -27.74 8.28 -10.14
C PHE A 522 -26.57 9.25 -9.94
N GLY A 523 -25.52 9.18 -10.76
CA GLY A 523 -24.36 10.07 -10.66
C GLY A 523 -24.72 11.55 -10.79
N GLU A 524 -25.76 11.87 -11.57
CA GLU A 524 -26.32 13.22 -11.74
C GLU A 524 -27.04 13.77 -10.49
N GLU A 525 -27.40 12.90 -9.54
CA GLU A 525 -28.06 13.30 -8.29
C GLU A 525 -27.05 13.60 -7.17
N VAL A 526 -25.75 13.42 -7.42
CA VAL A 526 -24.68 13.78 -6.48
C VAL A 526 -24.46 15.29 -6.53
N LYS A 527 -24.98 15.99 -5.52
CA LYS A 527 -25.06 17.45 -5.42
C LYS A 527 -23.76 18.04 -4.91
N TRP A 528 -22.97 18.61 -5.81
CA TRP A 528 -21.76 19.35 -5.43
C TRP A 528 -22.08 20.80 -5.06
N SER A 529 -21.75 21.22 -3.84
CA SER A 529 -22.23 22.49 -3.28
C SER A 529 -21.37 23.72 -3.59
N SER A 530 -20.04 23.59 -3.65
CA SER A 530 -19.11 24.67 -4.04
C SER A 530 -17.65 24.22 -4.25
N GLN A 531 -16.89 25.03 -4.97
CA GLN A 531 -15.43 24.84 -5.15
C GLN A 531 -14.64 24.98 -3.83
N ASP A 532 -15.21 25.63 -2.81
CA ASP A 532 -14.60 25.72 -1.48
C ASP A 532 -14.62 24.38 -0.74
N ALA A 533 -15.71 23.61 -0.87
CA ALA A 533 -15.81 22.26 -0.32
C ALA A 533 -14.74 21.33 -0.92
N LEU A 534 -14.43 21.53 -2.21
CA LEU A 534 -13.38 20.78 -2.91
C LEU A 534 -12.00 21.04 -2.31
N LYS A 535 -11.65 22.33 -2.13
CA LYS A 535 -10.37 22.73 -1.53
C LYS A 535 -10.20 22.17 -0.13
N ILE A 536 -11.28 22.12 0.65
CA ILE A 536 -11.28 21.54 1.99
C ILE A 536 -11.06 20.04 1.93
N TRP A 537 -11.78 19.35 1.04
CA TRP A 537 -11.60 17.91 0.85
C TRP A 537 -10.16 17.57 0.46
N VAL A 538 -9.61 18.25 -0.55
CA VAL A 538 -8.20 18.09 -0.97
C VAL A 538 -7.24 18.28 0.21
N ARG A 539 -7.34 19.41 0.94
CA ARG A 539 -6.47 19.70 2.08
C ARG A 539 -6.60 18.71 3.23
N THR A 540 -7.82 18.28 3.53
CA THR A 540 -8.08 17.32 4.61
C THR A 540 -7.62 15.92 4.24
N GLY A 541 -7.77 15.51 2.97
CA GLY A 541 -7.23 14.25 2.45
C GLY A 541 -5.70 14.18 2.62
N SER A 542 -4.97 15.19 2.16
CA SER A 542 -3.49 15.22 2.27
C SER A 542 -2.96 15.29 3.71
N THR A 543 -3.79 15.62 4.69
CA THR A 543 -3.38 15.71 6.11
C THR A 543 -3.83 14.52 6.96
N ILE A 544 -4.90 13.84 6.57
CA ILE A 544 -5.35 12.60 7.20
C ILE A 544 -4.52 11.41 6.69
N GLU A 545 -4.11 11.41 5.42
CA GLU A 545 -3.23 10.40 4.83
C GLU A 545 -1.91 11.03 4.38
N GLN A 546 -0.85 10.94 5.21
CA GLN A 546 0.48 11.43 4.81
C GLN A 546 1.18 10.53 3.77
N ASP A 547 0.68 9.32 3.50
CA ASP A 547 1.39 8.31 2.70
C ASP A 547 0.53 7.51 1.67
N SER A 548 -0.72 7.92 1.37
CA SER A 548 -1.53 7.23 0.34
C SER A 548 -1.42 7.86 -1.06
N LYS A 549 -1.40 7.01 -2.10
CA LYS A 549 -1.48 7.39 -3.53
C LYS A 549 -2.81 8.04 -3.94
N GLN A 550 -3.81 8.09 -3.05
CA GLN A 550 -5.17 8.56 -3.35
C GLN A 550 -5.47 9.97 -2.83
N SER A 551 -4.51 10.64 -2.18
CA SER A 551 -4.72 12.02 -1.76
C SER A 551 -4.89 12.93 -2.99
N PRO A 552 -5.99 13.69 -3.09
CA PRO A 552 -6.23 14.56 -4.24
C PRO A 552 -5.16 15.64 -4.30
N GLU A 553 -4.64 15.94 -5.49
CA GLU A 553 -3.59 16.95 -5.63
C GLU A 553 -4.15 18.37 -5.54
N GLU A 554 -3.34 19.32 -5.07
CA GLU A 554 -3.73 20.73 -5.08
C GLU A 554 -3.98 21.20 -6.53
N GLY A 555 -5.06 21.97 -6.75
CA GLY A 555 -5.52 22.34 -8.10
C GLY A 555 -6.46 21.34 -8.79
N THR A 556 -6.75 20.18 -8.19
CA THR A 556 -7.75 19.23 -8.71
C THR A 556 -9.14 19.87 -8.78
N SER A 557 -9.81 19.74 -9.92
CA SER A 557 -11.21 20.18 -10.13
C SER A 557 -12.17 19.00 -10.06
N LEU A 558 -13.47 19.25 -9.87
CA LEU A 558 -14.48 18.18 -9.88
C LEU A 558 -14.52 17.44 -11.23
N MET A 559 -14.19 18.12 -12.33
CA MET A 559 -14.07 17.49 -13.64
C MET A 559 -12.87 16.55 -13.72
N HIS A 560 -11.76 16.83 -13.03
CA HIS A 560 -10.64 15.90 -12.91
C HIS A 560 -11.06 14.63 -12.16
N ILE A 561 -11.80 14.76 -11.05
CA ILE A 561 -12.31 13.61 -10.28
C ILE A 561 -13.26 12.78 -11.14
N ALA A 562 -14.20 13.43 -11.83
CA ALA A 562 -15.13 12.75 -12.71
C ALA A 562 -14.40 12.03 -13.87
N ALA A 563 -13.36 12.65 -14.42
CA ALA A 563 -12.53 12.06 -15.46
C ALA A 563 -11.68 10.89 -14.95
N GLU A 564 -11.08 10.98 -13.77
CA GLU A 564 -10.22 9.96 -13.18
C GLU A 564 -11.01 8.70 -12.81
N HIS A 565 -12.22 8.87 -12.26
CA HIS A 565 -13.07 7.77 -11.78
C HIS A 565 -14.19 7.36 -12.74
N GLY A 566 -14.28 7.94 -13.93
CA GLY A 566 -15.27 7.56 -14.94
C GLY A 566 -16.71 7.98 -14.61
N LEU A 567 -16.89 9.09 -13.90
CA LEU A 567 -18.21 9.58 -13.47
C LEU A 567 -18.89 10.37 -14.59
N GLU A 568 -19.37 9.68 -15.62
CA GLU A 568 -19.94 10.26 -16.83
C GLU A 568 -21.17 11.15 -16.57
N ARG A 569 -22.13 10.68 -15.78
CA ARG A 569 -23.36 11.45 -15.48
C ARG A 569 -23.06 12.63 -14.59
N LEU A 570 -22.13 12.49 -13.65
CA LEU A 570 -21.63 13.62 -12.89
C LEU A 570 -20.96 14.66 -13.81
N ALA A 571 -20.09 14.23 -14.73
CA ALA A 571 -19.46 15.13 -15.71
C ALA A 571 -20.50 15.88 -16.56
N LYS A 572 -21.53 15.17 -17.03
CA LYS A 572 -22.70 15.74 -17.74
C LYS A 572 -23.44 16.77 -16.90
N HIS A 573 -23.69 16.46 -15.64
CA HIS A 573 -24.39 17.34 -14.71
C HIS A 573 -23.62 18.64 -14.45
N ILE A 574 -22.30 18.55 -14.21
CA ILE A 574 -21.41 19.71 -14.00
C ILE A 574 -21.50 20.71 -15.16
N ILE A 575 -21.51 20.22 -16.41
CA ILE A 575 -21.66 21.08 -17.58
C ILE A 575 -23.12 21.57 -17.73
N GLY A 576 -24.10 20.74 -17.39
CA GLY A 576 -25.54 21.04 -17.48
C GLY A 576 -26.02 22.17 -16.56
N GLU A 577 -25.64 22.18 -15.28
CA GLU A 577 -26.03 23.21 -14.31
C GLU A 577 -25.53 24.60 -14.70
N SER A 578 -24.33 24.66 -15.29
CA SER A 578 -23.70 25.90 -15.75
C SER A 578 -24.47 26.62 -16.87
N LYS A 579 -25.20 25.86 -17.71
CA LYS A 579 -26.08 26.40 -18.77
C LYS A 579 -27.42 26.91 -18.22
N GLN A 580 -27.83 26.49 -17.02
CA GLN A 580 -29.07 26.97 -16.37
C GLN A 580 -28.84 28.25 -15.55
N GLU A 581 -27.70 28.39 -14.86
CA GLU A 581 -27.35 29.63 -14.13
C GLU A 581 -27.24 30.84 -15.08
N THR A 582 -26.73 30.63 -16.30
CA THR A 582 -26.63 31.67 -17.34
C THR A 582 -27.99 32.11 -17.89
N LYS A 583 -28.99 31.21 -17.96
CA LYS A 583 -30.39 31.56 -18.32
C LYS A 583 -31.12 32.29 -17.19
N GLY A 584 -30.89 31.89 -15.93
CA GLY A 584 -31.48 32.55 -14.75
C GLY A 584 -30.97 33.99 -14.55
N LEU A 585 -29.72 34.27 -14.92
CA LEU A 585 -29.13 35.62 -14.89
C LEU A 585 -29.59 36.51 -16.05
N ALA A 586 -29.93 35.94 -17.21
CA ALA A 586 -30.54 36.69 -18.32
C ALA A 586 -31.97 37.15 -17.96
N GLN A 587 -32.76 36.30 -17.30
CA GLN A 587 -34.13 36.65 -16.86
C GLN A 587 -34.17 37.66 -15.70
N LYS A 588 -33.17 37.65 -14.79
CA LYS A 588 -33.06 38.66 -13.71
C LYS A 588 -32.54 40.03 -14.16
N SER A 589 -32.19 40.21 -15.44
CA SER A 589 -31.72 41.49 -15.99
C SER A 589 -32.80 42.36 -16.65
N PHE A 590 -34.05 41.89 -16.69
CA PHE A 590 -35.21 42.62 -17.23
C PHE A 590 -36.35 42.81 -16.22
N THR A 591 -36.03 43.30 -15.02
CA THR A 591 -37.02 44.01 -14.18
C THR A 591 -36.33 45.18 -13.49
N ARG A 592 -36.28 46.33 -14.18
CA ARG A 592 -35.85 47.61 -13.62
C ARG A 592 -37.09 48.47 -13.44
N THR A 593 -37.67 48.49 -12.26
CA THR A 593 -38.67 49.50 -11.87
C THR A 593 -38.02 50.53 -10.95
N THR A 594 -38.06 51.78 -11.40
CA THR A 594 -37.77 53.01 -10.62
C THR A 594 -38.83 53.21 -9.52
N PRO A 595 -38.47 53.81 -8.36
CA PRO A 595 -39.40 54.00 -7.26
C PRO A 595 -40.31 55.22 -7.53
N ARG A 596 -41.62 55.05 -7.37
CA ARG A 596 -42.55 56.16 -7.11
C ARG A 596 -43.32 55.89 -5.83
N SER A 597 -43.37 56.94 -5.03
CA SER A 597 -44.01 57.10 -3.73
C SER A 597 -45.52 56.92 -3.75
N ARG A 598 -46.04 56.32 -2.66
CA ARG A 598 -47.37 56.49 -2.01
C ARG A 598 -48.59 56.77 -2.89
N ILE A 599 -49.62 55.92 -2.77
CA ILE A 599 -50.94 56.17 -2.15
C ILE A 599 -51.85 54.95 -2.43
N ASN A 600 -52.66 54.60 -1.42
CA ASN A 600 -53.71 53.57 -1.42
C ASN A 600 -54.72 53.71 -2.58
N VAL A 601 -55.35 52.60 -2.96
CA VAL A 601 -56.80 52.30 -2.84
C VAL A 601 -57.16 51.16 -3.81
N SER A 602 -58.23 50.49 -3.42
CA SER A 602 -58.80 49.19 -3.73
C SER A 602 -59.25 48.88 -5.17
N ASP A 603 -59.59 47.59 -5.30
CA ASP A 603 -60.73 47.03 -6.02
C ASP A 603 -60.55 46.33 -7.38
N SER A 604 -60.65 45.00 -7.27
CA SER A 604 -61.64 44.14 -7.94
C SER A 604 -61.52 43.82 -9.43
N SER A 605 -61.43 42.50 -9.67
CA SER A 605 -62.22 41.74 -10.66
C SER A 605 -61.85 41.90 -12.14
N VAL A 606 -61.92 40.93 -13.06
CA VAL A 606 -62.30 39.50 -13.08
C VAL A 606 -62.00 39.02 -14.52
N GLN A 607 -61.70 37.72 -14.66
CA GLN A 607 -61.82 36.86 -15.86
C GLN A 607 -60.86 37.01 -17.06
N GLU A 608 -59.88 36.11 -17.09
CA GLU A 608 -59.55 35.32 -18.28
C GLU A 608 -60.55 34.18 -18.46
N SER A 609 -60.96 33.89 -19.69
CA SER A 609 -60.55 32.66 -20.37
C SER A 609 -61.28 32.48 -21.72
N VAL A 610 -60.62 31.69 -22.59
CA VAL A 610 -61.20 30.81 -23.63
C VAL A 610 -60.96 31.23 -25.10
N LYS A 611 -59.87 30.63 -25.63
CA LYS A 611 -59.80 29.77 -26.83
C LYS A 611 -59.88 30.39 -28.24
N ASN A 612 -58.81 30.21 -29.02
CA ASN A 612 -58.58 29.10 -29.99
C ASN A 612 -57.69 29.58 -31.15
N GLY A 613 -56.69 28.77 -31.52
CA GLY A 613 -55.90 28.92 -32.76
C GLY A 613 -56.73 28.64 -34.04
N PRO A 614 -56.13 28.53 -35.25
CA PRO A 614 -54.91 27.75 -35.50
C PRO A 614 -54.00 28.20 -36.69
N ARG A 615 -52.95 27.38 -36.94
CA ARG A 615 -52.24 27.06 -38.22
C ARG A 615 -51.00 27.85 -38.68
N ASP A 616 -49.90 27.08 -38.73
CA ASP A 616 -48.97 26.79 -39.86
C ASP A 616 -48.29 27.87 -40.73
N ASN A 617 -46.97 27.69 -40.79
CA ASN A 617 -46.03 27.72 -41.94
C ASN A 617 -45.65 29.03 -42.67
N ARG A 618 -44.31 29.25 -42.68
CA ARG A 618 -43.37 29.74 -43.74
C ARG A 618 -42.44 30.84 -43.20
N GLN A 619 -41.14 30.53 -43.06
CA GLN A 619 -40.04 30.84 -43.99
C GLN A 619 -39.85 32.34 -44.31
N GLN A 620 -38.71 32.91 -43.89
CA GLN A 620 -37.70 33.54 -44.79
C GLN A 620 -36.46 34.08 -44.04
N SER A 621 -35.29 33.88 -44.66
CA SER A 621 -33.98 34.52 -44.41
C SER A 621 -33.99 36.04 -44.68
N PRO A 622 -32.88 36.78 -44.41
CA PRO A 622 -31.85 37.09 -45.43
C PRO A 622 -30.40 37.14 -44.85
N MET A 623 -29.29 36.88 -45.57
CA MET A 623 -28.58 37.65 -46.64
C MET A 623 -28.27 39.13 -46.30
N VAL A 624 -27.16 39.81 -46.66
CA VAL A 624 -25.83 39.59 -47.31
C VAL A 624 -25.14 40.99 -47.38
N ILE A 625 -23.82 41.07 -47.59
CA ILE A 625 -23.00 42.04 -48.41
C ILE A 625 -21.53 41.91 -47.90
N SER A 626 -20.42 41.76 -48.63
CA SER A 626 -20.00 41.86 -50.06
C SER A 626 -18.55 41.29 -50.16
N ASN A 627 -18.20 40.42 -51.14
CA ASN A 627 -17.44 40.68 -52.38
C ASN A 627 -15.88 40.82 -52.21
N ILE A 628 -14.97 40.34 -53.09
CA ILE A 628 -15.05 40.02 -54.53
C ILE A 628 -13.82 39.22 -55.05
N ILE A 629 -14.03 38.43 -56.14
CA ILE A 629 -13.10 37.96 -57.23
C ILE A 629 -12.12 36.80 -56.92
N ARG A 630 -11.99 35.71 -57.73
CA ARG A 630 -12.59 35.25 -59.00
C ARG A 630 -12.42 33.73 -59.18
N GLN A 631 -13.27 33.22 -60.07
CA GLN A 631 -13.54 31.88 -60.60
C GLN A 631 -12.39 30.97 -61.11
N ASN A 632 -12.68 29.66 -60.94
CA ASN A 632 -12.62 28.51 -61.85
C ASN A 632 -11.34 28.19 -62.65
N CYS A 633 -10.95 26.90 -62.63
CA CYS A 633 -10.91 26.06 -63.83
C CYS A 633 -10.74 24.56 -63.48
N TYR A 634 -11.56 23.72 -64.12
CA TYR A 634 -11.18 22.38 -64.55
C TYR A 634 -10.41 22.51 -65.88
N ASN A 635 -9.24 21.89 -66.02
CA ASN A 635 -8.93 21.02 -67.17
C ASN A 635 -7.55 20.35 -67.06
N SER A 636 -7.50 19.18 -67.69
CA SER A 636 -6.41 18.20 -67.75
C SER A 636 -5.23 18.56 -68.67
N LYS A 637 -4.12 17.81 -68.47
CA LYS A 637 -3.03 17.39 -69.39
C LYS A 637 -1.78 18.28 -69.54
N GLY A 638 -0.64 17.69 -69.18
CA GLY A 638 0.36 17.27 -70.18
C GLY A 638 1.73 17.95 -70.15
N GLY A 639 2.77 17.17 -69.79
CA GLY A 639 4.18 17.33 -70.19
C GLY A 639 4.89 18.58 -69.65
N SER A 640 6.20 18.63 -69.50
CA SER A 640 7.29 17.68 -69.64
C SER A 640 8.56 18.46 -69.27
N ASN A 641 9.48 17.77 -68.62
CA ASN A 641 10.92 17.96 -68.71
C ASN A 641 11.60 19.21 -68.12
N SER A 642 12.71 18.84 -67.46
CA SER A 642 14.01 19.54 -67.45
C SER A 642 14.09 20.69 -66.45
N ASN A 643 15.16 20.90 -65.71
CA ASN A 643 16.42 20.22 -65.43
C ASN A 643 17.18 21.28 -64.62
N ILE A 644 18.17 20.87 -63.80
CA ILE A 644 19.45 21.59 -63.65
C ILE A 644 19.31 22.97 -62.92
N SER A 645 20.00 23.29 -61.84
CA SER A 645 21.18 22.72 -61.21
C SER A 645 21.70 23.72 -60.19
N LYS A 646 22.56 23.21 -59.29
CA LYS A 646 23.78 23.85 -58.80
C LYS A 646 23.61 25.10 -57.92
N ALA A 647 24.50 25.38 -56.97
CA ALA A 647 25.55 24.65 -56.28
C ALA A 647 26.30 25.74 -55.49
N ARG A 648 26.78 25.38 -54.29
CA ARG A 648 28.12 25.74 -53.76
C ARG A 648 28.41 27.25 -53.56
N GLU A 649 29.29 27.71 -52.70
CA GLU A 649 30.29 27.19 -51.78
C GLU A 649 30.83 28.42 -51.03
N GLN A 650 31.30 28.22 -49.79
CA GLN A 650 32.50 28.83 -49.20
C GLN A 650 32.56 30.38 -49.09
N ALA A 651 33.03 31.00 -48.01
CA ALA A 651 34.23 30.64 -47.27
C ALA A 651 34.40 31.55 -46.03
N LYS A 652 35.24 31.06 -45.09
CA LYS A 652 36.21 31.79 -44.25
C LYS A 652 35.76 32.48 -42.96
N SER A 653 36.01 31.79 -41.84
CA SER A 653 36.62 32.33 -40.60
C SER A 653 38.09 32.78 -40.87
N PRO A 654 38.85 33.50 -39.98
CA PRO A 654 38.72 33.58 -38.51
C PRO A 654 39.10 34.94 -37.85
N THR A 655 38.80 35.12 -36.55
CA THR A 655 39.74 35.46 -35.44
C THR A 655 39.13 36.26 -34.28
N LYS A 656 39.42 35.76 -33.07
CA LYS A 656 39.65 36.42 -31.76
C LYS A 656 38.59 37.38 -31.18
N GLY A 657 38.11 37.00 -29.98
CA GLY A 657 37.85 37.97 -28.91
C GLY A 657 36.55 37.79 -28.15
N SER A 658 36.62 37.08 -27.01
CA SER A 658 35.93 37.36 -25.74
C SER A 658 34.52 38.00 -25.80
N MET A 659 33.48 37.23 -25.45
CA MET A 659 32.28 37.80 -24.80
C MET A 659 31.78 36.90 -23.66
N ARG A 660 32.05 37.35 -22.43
CA ARG A 660 31.32 36.97 -21.22
C ARG A 660 29.98 37.72 -21.19
N LYS A 661 28.92 36.99 -20.84
CA LYS A 661 27.66 37.40 -20.18
C LYS A 661 26.98 38.70 -20.67
N VAL A 662 25.80 38.55 -21.28
CA VAL A 662 24.73 39.56 -21.19
C VAL A 662 23.59 38.97 -20.35
N THR A 663 23.54 39.43 -19.11
CA THR A 663 22.37 39.43 -18.22
C THR A 663 21.41 40.53 -18.68
N GLY A 664 20.11 40.23 -18.74
CA GLY A 664 19.05 41.21 -19.01
C GLY A 664 17.82 40.96 -18.13
N TYR A 665 17.96 41.19 -16.83
CA TYR A 665 16.86 41.34 -15.87
C TYR A 665 16.84 42.80 -15.38
N GLN A 666 15.62 43.31 -15.17
CA GLN A 666 15.21 44.48 -14.38
C GLN A 666 15.55 45.91 -14.86
N LYS A 667 14.51 46.61 -15.31
CA LYS A 667 13.96 47.82 -14.64
C LYS A 667 12.72 48.29 -15.39
N VAL A 668 11.58 48.39 -14.70
CA VAL A 668 10.88 49.65 -14.40
C VAL A 668 9.82 49.33 -13.34
N LEU A 669 10.11 49.73 -12.10
CA LEU A 669 9.10 50.11 -11.11
C LEU A 669 9.39 51.57 -10.78
N GLY A 670 8.39 52.43 -10.96
CA GLY A 670 8.36 53.81 -10.47
C GLY A 670 7.02 54.02 -9.75
N GLN A 671 7.10 54.40 -8.47
CA GLN A 671 6.01 54.53 -7.52
C GLN A 671 5.19 55.82 -7.68
N GLN A 672 3.91 55.70 -7.28
CA GLN A 672 3.03 56.65 -6.58
C GLN A 672 2.65 58.02 -7.18
N GLY A 673 1.32 58.24 -7.27
CA GLY A 673 0.69 59.55 -7.47
C GLY A 673 -0.85 59.53 -7.57
N ASN A 674 -1.53 59.46 -6.43
CA ASN A 674 -2.87 60.00 -6.09
C ASN A 674 -4.18 59.56 -6.80
N HIS A 675 -5.05 58.96 -5.97
CA HIS A 675 -6.52 59.01 -5.90
C HIS A 675 -7.33 59.58 -7.08
N LYS A 676 -8.18 58.72 -7.66
CA LYS A 676 -9.63 58.96 -7.75
C LYS A 676 -10.40 57.64 -7.95
N THR A 677 -11.37 57.45 -7.07
CA THR A 677 -12.43 56.43 -7.03
C THR A 677 -13.21 56.32 -8.34
N GLY A 678 -13.51 55.11 -8.81
CA GLY A 678 -14.42 54.92 -9.94
C GLY A 678 -14.66 53.46 -10.29
N SER A 679 -15.78 52.93 -9.80
CA SER A 679 -16.36 51.62 -10.09
C SER A 679 -16.43 51.30 -11.59
N GLY A 680 -15.92 50.13 -11.99
CA GLY A 680 -16.11 49.57 -13.32
C GLY A 680 -15.93 48.06 -13.33
N LYS A 681 -16.96 47.32 -12.89
CA LYS A 681 -17.06 45.86 -13.03
C LYS A 681 -16.99 45.49 -14.52
N GLN A 682 -15.84 45.02 -15.00
CA GLN A 682 -15.79 44.19 -16.20
C GLN A 682 -16.29 42.79 -15.82
N ARG A 683 -17.54 42.52 -16.23
CA ARG A 683 -18.14 41.19 -16.32
C ARG A 683 -17.25 40.32 -17.23
N LEU A 684 -16.42 39.47 -16.64
CA LEU A 684 -15.84 38.31 -17.32
C LEU A 684 -16.90 37.19 -17.30
N ASN A 685 -17.26 36.72 -18.49
CA ASN A 685 -18.32 35.75 -18.77
C ASN A 685 -18.09 34.42 -18.02
N ILE A 686 -19.15 33.87 -17.43
CA ILE A 686 -19.21 32.51 -16.84
C ILE A 686 -18.81 31.43 -17.86
N GLN A 687 -18.99 31.71 -19.15
CA GLN A 687 -18.53 30.87 -20.26
C GLN A 687 -16.99 30.70 -20.29
N ASN A 688 -16.22 31.72 -19.86
CA ASN A 688 -14.77 31.58 -19.70
C ASN A 688 -14.40 30.75 -18.47
N TYR A 689 -15.25 30.68 -17.43
CA TYR A 689 -14.93 29.94 -16.20
C TYR A 689 -15.11 28.42 -16.35
N ILE A 690 -16.05 27.98 -17.18
CA ILE A 690 -16.31 26.56 -17.47
C ILE A 690 -15.25 26.01 -18.45
N ILE A 691 -14.86 26.80 -19.45
CA ILE A 691 -13.72 26.51 -20.32
C ILE A 691 -12.42 26.49 -19.51
N VAL A 692 -12.27 27.39 -18.54
CA VAL A 692 -11.10 27.38 -17.63
C VAL A 692 -11.06 26.08 -16.82
N GLY A 693 -12.16 25.53 -16.28
CA GLY A 693 -12.14 24.29 -15.49
C GLY A 693 -11.94 22.98 -16.28
N MET A 694 -12.30 22.95 -17.56
CA MET A 694 -12.10 21.80 -18.47
C MET A 694 -10.66 21.74 -19.01
N VAL A 695 -10.04 22.92 -19.21
CA VAL A 695 -8.72 23.11 -19.81
C VAL A 695 -7.64 23.44 -18.76
N THR A 696 -8.01 23.69 -17.49
CA THR A 696 -7.01 23.84 -16.41
C THR A 696 -6.37 22.51 -16.12
N SER A 697 -5.05 22.49 -16.15
CA SER A 697 -4.28 21.39 -15.61
C SER A 697 -4.20 21.46 -14.08
N ASN A 698 -4.14 20.29 -13.44
CA ASN A 698 -3.72 20.17 -12.04
C ASN A 698 -2.23 20.53 -11.88
N GLU A 699 -1.69 20.46 -10.65
CA GLU A 699 -0.28 20.76 -10.41
C GLU A 699 0.70 19.88 -11.19
N LYS A 700 0.33 18.69 -11.66
CA LYS A 700 1.15 17.84 -12.54
C LYS A 700 1.04 18.21 -14.03
N GLY A 701 0.27 19.24 -14.39
CA GLY A 701 0.01 19.57 -15.79
C GLY A 701 -1.05 18.69 -16.44
N CYS A 702 -1.74 17.82 -15.70
CA CYS A 702 -2.74 16.90 -16.26
C CYS A 702 -4.10 17.59 -16.39
N THR A 703 -4.71 17.55 -17.58
CA THR A 703 -6.09 17.99 -17.80
C THR A 703 -7.08 16.88 -17.45
N ALA A 704 -8.37 17.21 -17.30
CA ALA A 704 -9.41 16.19 -17.15
C ALA A 704 -9.46 15.23 -18.34
N PHE A 705 -9.25 15.75 -19.56
CA PHE A 705 -9.18 14.93 -20.78
C PHE A 705 -8.03 13.91 -20.74
N TYR A 706 -6.86 14.33 -20.24
CA TYR A 706 -5.71 13.45 -20.01
C TYR A 706 -6.04 12.36 -18.98
N LEU A 707 -6.64 12.71 -17.83
CA LEU A 707 -6.98 11.74 -16.77
C LEU A 707 -8.00 10.70 -17.22
N ALA A 708 -9.03 11.12 -17.97
CA ALA A 708 -10.00 10.19 -18.56
C ALA A 708 -9.33 9.23 -19.55
N SER A 709 -8.33 9.71 -20.30
CA SER A 709 -7.59 8.91 -21.27
C SER A 709 -6.62 7.93 -20.61
N VAL A 710 -5.91 8.36 -19.55
CA VAL A 710 -5.02 7.51 -18.74
C VAL A 710 -5.77 6.33 -18.12
N ASN A 711 -7.01 6.54 -17.67
CA ASN A 711 -7.80 5.54 -16.96
C ASN A 711 -8.80 4.78 -17.87
N GLY A 712 -8.82 5.07 -19.17
CA GLY A 712 -9.60 4.30 -20.15
C GLY A 712 -11.10 4.61 -20.19
N HIS A 713 -11.54 5.74 -19.64
CA HIS A 713 -12.96 6.09 -19.54
C HIS A 713 -13.49 6.70 -20.85
N LEU A 714 -13.67 5.86 -21.88
CA LEU A 714 -14.03 6.27 -23.24
C LEU A 714 -15.23 7.22 -23.33
N GLU A 715 -16.31 6.94 -22.59
CA GLU A 715 -17.52 7.78 -22.66
C GLU A 715 -17.29 9.17 -22.05
N VAL A 716 -16.43 9.27 -21.03
CA VAL A 716 -16.00 10.57 -20.49
C VAL A 716 -15.06 11.29 -21.47
N VAL A 717 -14.15 10.56 -22.12
CA VAL A 717 -13.28 11.12 -23.18
C VAL A 717 -14.11 11.72 -24.32
N LYS A 718 -15.08 10.96 -24.87
CA LYS A 718 -16.02 11.44 -25.90
C LYS A 718 -16.79 12.67 -25.43
N PHE A 719 -17.35 12.60 -24.22
CA PHE A 719 -18.13 13.68 -23.66
C PHE A 719 -17.31 14.98 -23.51
N LEU A 720 -16.09 14.89 -22.99
CA LEU A 720 -15.18 16.02 -22.84
C LEU A 720 -14.77 16.60 -24.20
N TYR A 721 -14.47 15.73 -25.18
CA TYR A 721 -14.13 16.13 -26.54
C TYR A 721 -15.25 16.96 -27.19
N GLU A 722 -16.50 16.47 -27.15
CA GLU A 722 -17.67 17.14 -27.72
C GLU A 722 -18.00 18.49 -27.05
N HIS A 723 -17.47 18.73 -25.85
CA HIS A 723 -17.76 19.92 -25.03
C HIS A 723 -16.59 20.91 -24.94
N GLY A 724 -15.59 20.81 -25.83
CA GLY A 724 -14.54 21.83 -26.00
C GLY A 724 -13.20 21.49 -25.35
N ALA A 725 -12.97 20.23 -24.96
CA ALA A 725 -11.63 19.72 -24.62
C ALA A 725 -10.89 19.16 -25.86
N ASP A 726 -11.38 19.42 -27.07
CA ASP A 726 -10.72 19.08 -28.34
C ASP A 726 -9.34 19.75 -28.45
N ALA A 727 -9.18 20.95 -27.89
CA ALA A 727 -7.88 21.61 -27.77
C ALA A 727 -6.86 20.85 -26.89
N ASP A 728 -7.33 19.97 -26.00
CA ASP A 728 -6.50 19.19 -25.08
C ASP A 728 -6.07 17.84 -25.64
N ILE A 729 -6.48 17.49 -26.88
CA ILE A 729 -6.09 16.23 -27.53
C ILE A 729 -4.57 16.08 -27.66
N HIS A 730 -3.85 17.20 -27.71
CA HIS A 730 -2.38 17.28 -27.71
C HIS A 730 -1.79 17.83 -26.41
N ALA A 731 -2.61 18.11 -25.39
CA ALA A 731 -2.13 18.70 -24.14
C ALA A 731 -1.24 17.71 -23.39
N SER A 732 0.02 18.09 -23.19
CA SER A 732 0.97 17.25 -22.47
C SER A 732 1.06 17.62 -20.99
N ASN A 733 1.19 16.63 -20.12
CA ASN A 733 1.48 16.87 -18.70
C ASN A 733 2.90 17.46 -18.49
N LYS A 734 3.30 17.71 -17.23
CA LYS A 734 4.65 18.21 -16.90
C LYS A 734 5.78 17.30 -17.38
N ASP A 735 5.53 16.04 -17.68
CA ASP A 735 6.53 15.09 -18.20
C ASP A 735 6.51 14.99 -19.74
N GLY A 736 5.63 15.74 -20.41
CA GLY A 736 5.50 15.75 -21.86
C GLY A 736 4.63 14.60 -22.41
N TRP A 737 3.82 13.95 -21.56
CA TRP A 737 2.92 12.88 -21.98
C TRP A 737 1.58 13.42 -22.47
N THR A 738 1.18 13.04 -23.70
CA THR A 738 -0.12 13.35 -24.29
C THR A 738 -1.18 12.32 -23.87
N PRO A 739 -2.48 12.60 -24.06
CA PRO A 739 -3.56 11.64 -23.80
C PRO A 739 -3.38 10.34 -24.61
N LEU A 740 -2.89 10.44 -25.85
CA LEU A 740 -2.63 9.27 -26.70
C LEU A 740 -1.50 8.40 -26.12
N ASN A 741 -0.38 9.00 -25.69
CA ASN A 741 0.72 8.26 -25.07
C ASN A 741 0.27 7.54 -23.79
N ALA A 742 -0.51 8.25 -22.97
CA ALA A 742 -1.06 7.72 -21.73
C ALA A 742 -2.03 6.55 -21.95
N ALA A 743 -3.04 6.72 -22.81
CA ALA A 743 -4.02 5.67 -23.11
C ALA A 743 -3.34 4.44 -23.70
N SER A 744 -2.32 4.65 -24.54
CA SER A 744 -1.60 3.56 -25.21
C SER A 744 -0.72 2.76 -24.23
N SER A 745 -0.06 3.42 -23.28
CA SER A 745 0.79 2.74 -22.28
C SER A 745 -0.03 2.08 -21.15
N ASN A 746 -1.30 2.45 -20.98
CA ASN A 746 -2.21 1.82 -20.02
C ASN A 746 -3.16 0.78 -20.66
N GLY A 747 -3.03 0.51 -21.97
CA GLY A 747 -3.77 -0.59 -22.60
C GLY A 747 -5.19 -0.28 -23.04
N HIS A 748 -5.55 1.00 -23.18
CA HIS A 748 -6.92 1.43 -23.48
C HIS A 748 -7.17 1.57 -24.99
N LEU A 749 -7.24 0.44 -25.71
CA LEU A 749 -7.37 0.41 -27.18
C LEU A 749 -8.54 1.25 -27.72
N ASP A 750 -9.71 1.23 -27.09
CA ASP A 750 -10.86 1.97 -27.60
C ASP A 750 -10.69 3.49 -27.47
N VAL A 751 -10.02 3.95 -26.40
CA VAL A 751 -9.61 5.34 -26.24
C VAL A 751 -8.54 5.70 -27.27
N VAL A 752 -7.55 4.82 -27.50
CA VAL A 752 -6.51 5.02 -28.51
C VAL A 752 -7.12 5.19 -29.91
N LYS A 753 -8.07 4.33 -30.29
CA LYS A 753 -8.81 4.42 -31.55
C LYS A 753 -9.54 5.75 -31.66
N PHE A 754 -10.29 6.11 -30.62
CA PHE A 754 -11.03 7.38 -30.58
C PHE A 754 -10.10 8.57 -30.75
N LEU A 755 -9.01 8.65 -29.97
CA LEU A 755 -8.05 9.74 -30.04
C LEU A 755 -7.40 9.83 -31.43
N TYR A 756 -6.99 8.70 -32.00
CA TYR A 756 -6.39 8.64 -33.32
C TYR A 756 -7.36 9.12 -34.42
N GLU A 757 -8.60 8.60 -34.44
CA GLU A 757 -9.64 8.99 -35.41
C GLU A 757 -9.97 10.50 -35.36
N HIS A 758 -9.76 11.14 -34.20
CA HIS A 758 -10.03 12.55 -33.97
C HIS A 758 -8.78 13.45 -34.13
N GLY A 759 -7.70 12.91 -34.71
CA GLY A 759 -6.52 13.69 -35.11
C GLY A 759 -5.49 13.89 -34.00
N ALA A 760 -5.48 13.06 -32.96
CA ALA A 760 -4.39 13.06 -31.98
C ALA A 760 -3.06 12.85 -32.68
N ASP A 761 -2.08 13.68 -32.33
CA ASP A 761 -0.79 13.67 -33.01
C ASP A 761 -0.09 12.35 -32.71
N SER A 762 0.15 11.60 -33.78
CA SER A 762 0.88 10.35 -33.74
C SER A 762 2.28 10.50 -34.32
N ASP A 763 2.71 11.74 -34.62
CA ASP A 763 4.04 12.05 -35.11
C ASP A 763 5.11 11.58 -34.11
N ILE A 764 6.16 10.99 -34.67
CA ILE A 764 7.27 10.38 -33.96
C ILE A 764 8.14 11.39 -33.21
N HIS A 765 7.96 12.69 -33.49
CA HIS A 765 8.66 13.80 -32.85
C HIS A 765 7.98 14.33 -31.59
N THR A 766 6.73 13.95 -31.29
CA THR A 766 6.09 14.28 -30.01
C THR A 766 6.61 13.36 -28.91
N THR A 767 7.86 13.57 -28.52
CA THR A 767 8.49 12.79 -27.48
C THR A 767 8.19 13.37 -26.10
N SER A 768 8.05 12.51 -25.08
CA SER A 768 8.08 12.97 -23.68
C SER A 768 9.35 13.79 -23.42
N LYS A 769 9.45 14.48 -22.27
CA LYS A 769 10.70 15.19 -21.89
C LYS A 769 11.94 14.30 -21.94
N ASN A 770 11.77 12.99 -21.85
CA ASN A 770 12.83 11.98 -21.91
C ASN A 770 13.04 11.37 -23.31
N GLY A 771 12.37 11.87 -24.35
CA GLY A 771 12.51 11.37 -25.72
C GLY A 771 11.65 10.15 -26.05
N TRP A 772 10.75 9.71 -25.17
CA TRP A 772 9.96 8.50 -25.44
C TRP A 772 8.97 8.73 -26.58
N THR A 773 9.05 7.89 -27.62
CA THR A 773 8.08 7.83 -28.72
C THR A 773 6.87 7.03 -28.28
N LEU A 774 5.72 7.26 -28.95
CA LEU A 774 4.49 6.51 -28.70
C LEU A 774 4.69 4.99 -28.84
N LEU A 775 5.47 4.56 -29.84
CA LEU A 775 5.75 3.15 -30.08
C LEU A 775 6.71 2.55 -29.03
N ASN A 776 7.69 3.32 -28.53
CA ASN A 776 8.55 2.88 -27.43
C ASN A 776 7.74 2.63 -26.15
N SER A 777 6.89 3.59 -25.76
CA SER A 777 6.10 3.46 -24.53
C SER A 777 5.07 2.32 -24.60
N THR A 778 4.50 2.07 -25.78
CA THR A 778 3.58 0.93 -25.98
C THR A 778 4.28 -0.40 -26.03
N SER A 779 5.51 -0.45 -26.59
CA SER A 779 6.32 -1.67 -26.64
C SER A 779 6.97 -2.02 -25.31
N ASP A 780 7.09 -1.05 -24.40
CA ASP A 780 7.42 -1.27 -22.98
C ASP A 780 6.28 -2.01 -22.25
N SER A 781 5.04 -1.87 -22.75
CA SER A 781 3.84 -2.52 -22.23
C SER A 781 3.50 -3.80 -23.00
N SER A 782 2.66 -4.68 -22.45
CA SER A 782 2.30 -5.97 -23.08
C SER A 782 1.17 -5.89 -24.12
N TYR A 783 0.77 -4.69 -24.56
CA TYR A 783 -0.45 -4.46 -25.34
C TYR A 783 -0.26 -4.56 -26.86
N LEU A 784 -0.09 -5.79 -27.36
CA LEU A 784 0.12 -6.07 -28.80
C LEU A 784 -0.96 -5.48 -29.72
N ASN A 785 -2.22 -5.48 -29.29
CA ASN A 785 -3.35 -4.93 -30.06
C ASN A 785 -3.20 -3.43 -30.35
N ILE A 786 -2.63 -2.67 -29.41
CA ILE A 786 -2.34 -1.24 -29.59
C ILE A 786 -1.13 -1.06 -30.51
N VAL A 787 -0.07 -1.86 -30.32
CA VAL A 787 1.10 -1.85 -31.22
C VAL A 787 0.69 -2.13 -32.66
N LYS A 788 -0.16 -3.15 -32.89
CA LYS A 788 -0.74 -3.47 -34.21
C LYS A 788 -1.54 -2.32 -34.78
N PHE A 789 -2.45 -1.75 -33.98
CA PHE A 789 -3.28 -0.62 -34.40
C PHE A 789 -2.44 0.58 -34.82
N LEU A 790 -1.48 1.00 -34.01
CA LEU A 790 -0.59 2.12 -34.30
C LEU A 790 0.26 1.86 -35.56
N TYR A 791 0.75 0.63 -35.72
CA TYR A 791 1.50 0.22 -36.91
C TYR A 791 0.66 0.29 -38.19
N GLU A 792 -0.54 -0.29 -38.19
CA GLU A 792 -1.45 -0.31 -39.36
C GLU A 792 -1.87 1.11 -39.78
N HIS A 793 -1.88 2.05 -38.85
CA HIS A 793 -2.32 3.43 -39.06
C HIS A 793 -1.17 4.40 -39.37
N GLY A 794 -0.02 3.90 -39.82
CA GLY A 794 1.01 4.75 -40.42
C GLY A 794 1.68 5.73 -39.46
N VAL A 795 1.64 5.46 -38.14
CA VAL A 795 2.64 5.98 -37.21
C VAL A 795 3.95 5.44 -37.75
N ASP A 796 4.68 6.27 -38.50
CA ASP A 796 5.85 5.81 -39.25
C ASP A 796 6.88 5.38 -38.24
N ALA A 797 6.82 4.10 -37.88
CA ALA A 797 7.62 3.43 -36.89
C ALA A 797 9.05 3.39 -37.40
N ASP A 798 9.71 4.53 -37.53
CA ASP A 798 11.14 4.55 -37.71
C ASP A 798 11.69 3.86 -36.45
N ILE A 799 11.89 2.54 -36.54
CA ILE A 799 12.28 1.65 -35.43
C ILE A 799 13.69 2.04 -34.96
N HIS A 800 14.35 2.93 -35.72
CA HIS A 800 15.59 3.61 -35.40
C HIS A 800 15.39 4.94 -34.65
N THR A 801 14.16 5.44 -34.51
CA THR A 801 13.88 6.58 -33.63
C THR A 801 14.00 6.14 -32.21
N THR A 802 15.11 6.58 -31.65
CA THR A 802 15.42 6.23 -30.31
C THR A 802 14.96 7.30 -29.34
N ASN A 803 14.61 6.90 -28.11
CA ASN A 803 14.47 7.88 -27.04
C ASN A 803 15.82 8.58 -26.72
N LYS A 804 15.84 9.51 -25.75
CA LYS A 804 17.11 10.14 -25.36
C LYS A 804 18.16 9.15 -24.84
N GLY A 805 17.81 7.90 -24.57
CA GLY A 805 18.71 6.80 -24.20
C GLY A 805 19.14 5.92 -25.38
N SER A 806 18.84 6.30 -26.62
CA SER A 806 19.04 5.45 -27.81
C SER A 806 18.22 4.12 -27.80
N TRP A 807 17.10 4.05 -27.06
CA TRP A 807 16.24 2.85 -27.03
C TRP A 807 15.25 2.81 -28.18
N THR A 808 15.18 1.66 -28.85
CA THR A 808 14.20 1.33 -29.90
C THR A 808 13.00 0.58 -29.31
N PRO A 809 11.87 0.47 -30.05
CA PRO A 809 10.71 -0.30 -29.60
C PRO A 809 11.07 -1.78 -29.37
N LEU A 810 11.97 -2.31 -30.20
CA LEU A 810 12.49 -3.68 -30.07
C LEU A 810 13.32 -3.86 -28.79
N ASN A 811 14.13 -2.88 -28.41
CA ASN A 811 14.86 -2.89 -27.13
C ASN A 811 13.88 -2.89 -25.95
N SER A 812 12.87 -2.00 -25.94
CA SER A 812 11.87 -1.95 -24.88
C SER A 812 11.04 -3.24 -24.75
N ALA A 813 10.60 -3.82 -25.88
CA ALA A 813 9.87 -5.08 -25.88
C ALA A 813 10.74 -6.26 -25.42
N SER A 814 12.03 -6.27 -25.79
CA SER A 814 12.96 -7.33 -25.40
C SER A 814 13.36 -7.25 -23.94
N ASP A 815 13.54 -6.04 -23.41
CA ASP A 815 13.85 -5.77 -22.00
C ASP A 815 12.72 -6.19 -21.06
N ASN A 816 11.45 -6.05 -21.49
CA ASN A 816 10.29 -6.47 -20.70
C ASN A 816 9.76 -7.88 -21.04
N GLY A 817 10.37 -8.57 -22.01
CA GLY A 817 10.03 -9.96 -22.34
C GLY A 817 8.76 -10.14 -23.19
N HIS A 818 8.28 -9.10 -23.88
CA HIS A 818 7.04 -9.15 -24.66
C HIS A 818 7.23 -9.83 -26.02
N LEU A 819 7.37 -11.16 -26.02
CA LEU A 819 7.67 -11.97 -27.21
C LEU A 819 6.76 -11.68 -28.41
N ASP A 820 5.46 -11.53 -28.21
CA ASP A 820 4.53 -11.30 -29.32
C ASP A 820 4.74 -9.92 -29.97
N ILE A 821 5.16 -8.92 -29.20
CA ILE A 821 5.52 -7.60 -29.71
C ILE A 821 6.88 -7.69 -30.42
N VAL A 822 7.86 -8.40 -29.85
CA VAL A 822 9.16 -8.67 -30.50
C VAL A 822 8.96 -9.35 -31.86
N LYS A 823 8.15 -10.41 -31.92
CA LYS A 823 7.77 -11.11 -33.17
C LYS A 823 7.12 -10.17 -34.16
N PHE A 824 6.11 -9.43 -33.72
CA PHE A 824 5.39 -8.50 -34.59
C PHE A 824 6.32 -7.43 -35.16
N LEU A 825 7.13 -6.78 -34.32
CA LEU A 825 8.08 -5.74 -34.74
C LEU A 825 9.16 -6.28 -35.69
N TYR A 826 9.63 -7.51 -35.46
CA TYR A 826 10.61 -8.17 -36.32
C TYR A 826 10.03 -8.57 -37.68
N GLU A 827 8.88 -9.26 -37.70
CA GLU A 827 8.22 -9.75 -38.93
C GLU A 827 7.73 -8.61 -39.83
N HIS A 828 7.29 -7.49 -39.24
CA HIS A 828 6.68 -6.39 -39.97
C HIS A 828 7.69 -5.31 -40.42
N ARG A 829 9.01 -5.52 -40.25
CA ARG A 829 10.08 -4.71 -40.90
C ARG A 829 11.35 -5.51 -41.17
N ALA A 830 11.62 -5.76 -42.45
CA ALA A 830 12.88 -6.29 -42.98
C ALA A 830 14.09 -5.31 -42.85
N ASN A 831 14.27 -4.69 -41.68
CA ASN A 831 15.49 -4.00 -41.22
C ASN A 831 15.38 -3.49 -39.76
N ALA A 832 14.54 -4.07 -38.89
CA ALA A 832 14.69 -3.85 -37.46
C ALA A 832 16.06 -4.43 -37.07
N ASP A 833 17.06 -3.55 -36.95
CA ASP A 833 18.43 -3.95 -36.67
C ASP A 833 18.46 -4.61 -35.28
N ILE A 834 18.49 -5.94 -35.26
CA ILE A 834 18.60 -6.75 -34.05
C ILE A 834 19.93 -6.51 -33.32
N HIS A 835 20.86 -5.77 -33.94
CA HIS A 835 22.11 -5.33 -33.35
C HIS A 835 22.09 -3.85 -32.96
N VAL A 836 20.92 -3.19 -32.96
CA VAL A 836 20.80 -1.78 -32.58
C VAL A 836 21.27 -1.56 -31.15
N LEU A 837 22.21 -0.64 -30.99
CA LEU A 837 22.80 -0.31 -29.69
C LEU A 837 22.06 0.87 -29.05
N ASN A 838 21.65 0.71 -27.79
CA ASN A 838 21.25 1.86 -26.98
C ASN A 838 22.47 2.70 -26.53
N LYS A 839 22.26 3.76 -25.75
CA LYS A 839 23.36 4.64 -25.29
C LYS A 839 24.34 3.93 -24.37
N ASP A 840 23.87 2.90 -23.70
CA ASP A 840 24.69 2.03 -22.85
C ASP A 840 25.43 0.98 -23.70
N GLY A 841 25.20 0.93 -25.01
CA GLY A 841 25.85 0.00 -25.95
C GLY A 841 25.21 -1.39 -25.95
N TRP A 842 23.97 -1.54 -25.47
CA TRP A 842 23.27 -2.82 -25.38
C TRP A 842 22.39 -3.10 -26.60
N THR A 843 22.35 -4.37 -27.00
CA THR A 843 21.45 -4.91 -28.03
C THR A 843 20.15 -5.42 -27.40
N PRO A 844 19.08 -5.66 -28.20
CA PRO A 844 17.88 -6.34 -27.73
C PRO A 844 18.18 -7.69 -27.07
N LEU A 845 19.17 -8.43 -27.58
CA LEU A 845 19.60 -9.73 -27.03
C LEU A 845 20.24 -9.57 -25.64
N ASN A 846 21.07 -8.55 -25.44
CA ASN A 846 21.65 -8.25 -24.12
C ASN A 846 20.57 -7.87 -23.10
N SER A 847 19.61 -7.02 -23.48
CA SER A 847 18.48 -6.65 -22.61
C SER A 847 17.64 -7.86 -22.21
N ALA A 848 17.23 -8.69 -23.19
CA ALA A 848 16.47 -9.91 -22.92
C ALA A 848 17.27 -10.90 -22.04
N SER A 849 18.58 -11.01 -22.26
CA SER A 849 19.44 -11.92 -21.49
C SER A 849 19.64 -11.44 -20.05
N ASN A 850 19.78 -10.12 -19.85
CA ASN A 850 19.93 -9.51 -18.54
C ASN A 850 18.68 -9.63 -17.66
N ASN A 851 17.48 -9.66 -18.26
CA ASN A 851 16.21 -9.75 -17.54
C ASN A 851 15.60 -11.17 -17.57
N GLY A 852 16.30 -12.15 -18.16
CA GLY A 852 15.93 -13.56 -18.09
C GLY A 852 14.82 -13.98 -19.03
N HIS A 853 14.63 -13.27 -20.14
CA HIS A 853 13.54 -13.53 -21.09
C HIS A 853 13.95 -14.58 -22.13
N LEU A 854 14.03 -15.85 -21.71
CA LEU A 854 14.49 -16.97 -22.54
C LEU A 854 13.77 -17.08 -23.88
N ASP A 855 12.46 -16.87 -23.93
CA ASP A 855 11.70 -17.02 -25.18
C ASP A 855 12.03 -15.90 -26.18
N VAL A 856 12.33 -14.69 -25.70
CA VAL A 856 12.82 -13.59 -26.53
C VAL A 856 14.26 -13.88 -26.98
N VAL A 857 15.12 -14.38 -26.09
CA VAL A 857 16.50 -14.78 -26.42
C VAL A 857 16.52 -15.83 -27.53
N LYS A 858 15.69 -16.88 -27.41
CA LYS A 858 15.50 -17.91 -28.44
C LYS A 858 15.08 -17.31 -29.77
N PHE A 859 14.05 -16.47 -29.76
CA PHE A 859 13.56 -15.82 -30.96
C PHE A 859 14.62 -14.96 -31.64
N LEU A 860 15.34 -14.11 -30.88
CA LEU A 860 16.39 -13.26 -31.42
C LEU A 860 17.55 -14.09 -32.00
N TYR A 861 17.94 -15.18 -31.34
CA TYR A 861 18.97 -16.12 -31.82
C TYR A 861 18.57 -16.80 -33.13
N GLU A 862 17.35 -17.36 -33.20
CA GLU A 862 16.81 -17.99 -34.42
C GLU A 862 16.81 -17.02 -35.63
N HIS A 863 16.75 -15.73 -35.34
CA HIS A 863 16.76 -14.64 -36.31
C HIS A 863 18.14 -14.00 -36.53
N ARG A 864 19.21 -14.71 -36.18
CA ARG A 864 20.63 -14.38 -36.41
C ARG A 864 21.18 -13.23 -35.55
N ALA A 865 20.63 -12.99 -34.36
CA ALA A 865 21.29 -12.10 -33.41
C ALA A 865 22.65 -12.71 -33.02
N ASP A 866 23.68 -11.86 -32.94
CA ASP A 866 25.03 -12.30 -32.60
C ASP A 866 25.10 -12.61 -31.10
N ILE A 867 25.25 -13.89 -30.79
CA ILE A 867 25.28 -14.41 -29.43
C ILE A 867 26.54 -14.01 -28.66
N ASN A 868 27.62 -13.68 -29.39
CA ASN A 868 28.92 -13.28 -28.86
C ASN A 868 29.14 -11.77 -29.02
N ILE A 869 28.06 -10.99 -29.18
CA ILE A 869 28.17 -9.55 -29.35
C ILE A 869 28.80 -8.90 -28.12
N HIS A 870 29.94 -8.25 -28.33
CA HIS A 870 30.57 -7.41 -27.33
C HIS A 870 29.93 -6.04 -27.33
N THR A 871 29.21 -5.70 -26.26
CA THR A 871 28.60 -4.38 -26.13
C THR A 871 29.68 -3.29 -26.15
N THR A 872 29.41 -2.14 -26.78
CA THR A 872 30.34 -0.99 -26.74
C THR A 872 30.33 -0.27 -25.38
N SER A 873 29.54 -0.77 -24.43
CA SER A 873 29.38 -0.31 -23.05
C SER A 873 30.72 -0.12 -22.34
N LYS A 874 30.73 0.56 -21.18
CA LYS A 874 31.96 0.76 -20.40
C LYS A 874 32.67 -0.54 -20.02
N ASN A 875 31.98 -1.69 -20.05
CA ASN A 875 32.53 -2.98 -19.64
C ASN A 875 32.63 -4.02 -20.77
N GLY A 876 32.05 -3.87 -21.96
CA GLY A 876 32.27 -4.86 -23.04
C GLY A 876 31.48 -6.19 -22.91
N TRP A 877 30.41 -6.20 -22.11
CA TRP A 877 29.65 -7.41 -21.76
C TRP A 877 29.02 -8.11 -22.98
N THR A 878 29.05 -9.45 -22.95
CA THR A 878 28.31 -10.34 -23.85
C THR A 878 26.92 -10.67 -23.26
N PRO A 879 25.97 -11.18 -24.07
CA PRO A 879 24.70 -11.72 -23.56
C PRO A 879 24.89 -12.77 -22.45
N LEU A 880 25.92 -13.61 -22.56
CA LEU A 880 26.26 -14.62 -21.55
C LEU A 880 26.74 -13.98 -20.24
N ASN A 881 27.55 -12.91 -20.29
CA ASN A 881 27.95 -12.14 -19.10
C ASN A 881 26.72 -11.52 -18.41
N SER A 882 25.83 -10.90 -19.19
CA SER A 882 24.58 -10.30 -18.67
C SER A 882 23.69 -11.33 -17.97
N ALA A 883 23.44 -12.49 -18.60
CA ALA A 883 22.63 -13.55 -18.01
C ALA A 883 23.30 -14.16 -16.77
N SER A 884 24.63 -14.31 -16.79
CA SER A 884 25.42 -14.87 -15.69
C SER A 884 25.44 -13.95 -14.47
N ASN A 885 25.54 -12.63 -14.66
CA ASN A 885 25.48 -11.63 -13.60
C ASN A 885 24.07 -11.50 -12.98
N SER A 886 23.02 -11.70 -13.79
CA SER A 886 21.63 -11.48 -13.39
C SER A 886 20.89 -12.75 -12.94
N SER A 887 21.60 -13.87 -12.73
CA SER A 887 21.06 -15.14 -12.20
C SER A 887 20.11 -15.92 -13.13
N HIS A 888 20.25 -15.76 -14.45
CA HIS A 888 19.35 -16.40 -15.42
C HIS A 888 19.94 -17.70 -15.99
N LEU A 889 19.92 -18.78 -15.19
CA LEU A 889 20.52 -20.08 -15.54
C LEU A 889 19.97 -20.70 -16.83
N ASP A 890 18.68 -20.55 -17.08
CA ASP A 890 18.00 -21.06 -18.28
C ASP A 890 18.46 -20.35 -19.55
N VAL A 891 18.65 -19.03 -19.48
CA VAL A 891 19.28 -18.23 -20.54
C VAL A 891 20.75 -18.61 -20.70
N VAL A 892 21.51 -18.76 -19.60
CA VAL A 892 22.92 -19.20 -19.64
C VAL A 892 23.05 -20.55 -20.35
N LYS A 893 22.24 -21.54 -19.97
CA LYS A 893 22.20 -22.87 -20.59
C LYS A 893 21.94 -22.76 -22.09
N PHE A 894 20.88 -22.03 -22.47
CA PHE A 894 20.54 -21.84 -23.87
C PHE A 894 21.68 -21.18 -24.63
N LEU A 895 22.26 -20.09 -24.10
CA LEU A 895 23.32 -19.38 -24.79
C LEU A 895 24.56 -20.26 -24.98
N TYR A 896 24.96 -20.97 -23.93
CA TYR A 896 26.10 -21.89 -23.92
C TYR A 896 25.91 -23.03 -24.93
N ASP A 897 24.76 -23.71 -24.90
CA ASP A 897 24.44 -24.82 -25.81
C ASP A 897 24.43 -24.41 -27.30
N HIS A 898 24.28 -23.11 -27.58
CA HIS A 898 24.22 -22.54 -28.93
C HIS A 898 25.52 -21.83 -29.35
N GLY A 899 26.61 -22.06 -28.63
CA GLY A 899 27.96 -21.60 -29.01
C GLY A 899 28.32 -20.20 -28.53
N ALA A 900 27.69 -19.71 -27.45
CA ALA A 900 28.22 -18.56 -26.72
C ALA A 900 29.59 -18.93 -26.13
N ASP A 901 30.61 -18.12 -26.42
CA ASP A 901 31.96 -18.34 -25.94
C ASP A 901 32.01 -18.01 -24.44
N ALA A 902 32.46 -18.98 -23.64
CA ALA A 902 32.57 -18.87 -22.19
C ALA A 902 34.02 -18.67 -21.72
N ASP A 903 34.99 -18.64 -22.65
CA ASP A 903 36.41 -18.68 -22.37
C ASP A 903 37.05 -17.27 -22.30
N ILE A 904 38.36 -17.22 -22.02
CA ILE A 904 39.18 -16.01 -21.79
C ILE A 904 39.15 -14.96 -22.93
N HIS A 905 38.63 -15.31 -24.11
CA HIS A 905 38.47 -14.39 -25.23
C HIS A 905 37.23 -13.52 -25.13
N THR A 906 36.30 -13.83 -24.21
CA THR A 906 35.07 -13.08 -23.97
C THR A 906 35.15 -12.09 -22.82
N THR A 907 36.36 -11.82 -22.33
CA THR A 907 36.55 -10.96 -21.17
C THR A 907 35.96 -9.58 -21.41
N ASP A 908 35.29 -9.09 -20.39
CA ASP A 908 34.91 -7.70 -20.30
C ASP A 908 36.18 -6.80 -20.33
N LYS A 909 36.03 -5.47 -20.39
CA LYS A 909 37.16 -4.52 -20.41
C LYS A 909 38.03 -4.57 -19.15
N ASN A 910 37.56 -5.23 -18.08
CA ASN A 910 38.29 -5.48 -16.85
C ASN A 910 38.96 -6.86 -16.82
N GLY A 911 38.83 -7.68 -17.87
CA GLY A 911 39.40 -9.02 -17.92
C GLY A 911 38.47 -10.11 -17.37
N TRP A 912 37.18 -9.83 -17.16
CA TRP A 912 36.26 -10.78 -16.51
C TRP A 912 35.49 -11.66 -17.48
N THR A 913 35.48 -12.97 -17.21
CA THR A 913 34.71 -14.00 -17.93
C THR A 913 33.26 -14.09 -17.42
N PRO A 914 32.35 -14.77 -18.13
CA PRO A 914 30.99 -15.01 -17.62
C PRO A 914 30.98 -15.76 -16.29
N LEU A 915 31.94 -16.68 -16.08
CA LEU A 915 32.12 -17.35 -14.80
C LEU A 915 32.49 -16.36 -13.69
N ASN A 916 33.40 -15.41 -13.94
CA ASN A 916 33.75 -14.38 -12.97
C ASN A 916 32.56 -13.48 -12.62
N SER A 917 31.72 -13.13 -13.60
CA SER A 917 30.47 -12.39 -13.34
C SER A 917 29.48 -13.21 -12.49
N ALA A 918 29.35 -14.51 -12.72
CA ALA A 918 28.51 -15.37 -11.88
C ALA A 918 29.06 -15.52 -10.45
N LEU A 919 30.39 -15.58 -10.31
CA LEU A 919 31.08 -15.66 -9.02
C LEU A 919 30.91 -14.36 -8.20
N ASP A 920 31.12 -13.21 -8.82
CA ASP A 920 30.93 -11.89 -8.19
C ASP A 920 29.48 -11.56 -7.83
N SER A 921 28.52 -12.20 -8.49
CA SER A 921 27.10 -12.05 -8.16
C SER A 921 26.53 -13.18 -7.30
N SER A 922 27.36 -14.13 -6.84
CA SER A 922 26.99 -15.26 -5.98
C SER A 922 26.04 -16.30 -6.59
N HIS A 923 26.00 -16.44 -7.92
CA HIS A 923 25.06 -17.33 -8.60
C HIS A 923 25.59 -18.75 -8.73
N LEU A 924 25.64 -19.48 -7.61
CA LEU A 924 26.26 -20.81 -7.50
C LEU A 924 25.78 -21.83 -8.54
N ASP A 925 24.51 -21.82 -8.94
CA ASP A 925 23.99 -22.78 -9.92
C ASP A 925 24.52 -22.51 -11.33
N ILE A 926 24.75 -21.24 -11.67
CA ILE A 926 25.41 -20.82 -12.92
C ILE A 926 26.89 -21.15 -12.85
N VAL A 927 27.52 -20.91 -11.70
CA VAL A 927 28.92 -21.26 -11.45
C VAL A 927 29.15 -22.76 -11.64
N LYS A 928 28.31 -23.61 -11.04
CA LYS A 928 28.35 -25.07 -11.22
C LYS A 928 28.16 -25.46 -12.68
N PHE A 929 27.16 -24.88 -13.35
CA PHE A 929 26.87 -25.18 -14.75
C PHE A 929 28.05 -24.84 -15.67
N LEU A 930 28.57 -23.61 -15.60
CA LEU A 930 29.71 -23.17 -16.41
C LEU A 930 30.99 -23.95 -16.09
N TYR A 931 31.20 -24.29 -14.82
CA TYR A 931 32.35 -25.08 -14.37
C TYR A 931 32.30 -26.53 -14.87
N GLU A 932 31.16 -27.22 -14.74
CA GLU A 932 30.97 -28.61 -15.18
C GLU A 932 31.12 -28.78 -16.70
N HIS A 933 30.80 -27.73 -17.47
CA HIS A 933 30.88 -27.75 -18.93
C HIS A 933 32.26 -27.36 -19.47
N ARG A 934 33.31 -27.37 -18.64
CA ARG A 934 34.71 -27.16 -19.05
C ARG A 934 34.92 -25.91 -19.89
N ALA A 935 34.29 -24.79 -19.51
CA ALA A 935 34.87 -23.51 -19.89
C ALA A 935 36.32 -23.56 -19.38
N ASP A 936 37.30 -23.38 -20.27
CA ASP A 936 38.74 -23.52 -19.98
C ASP A 936 39.20 -22.27 -19.20
N VAL A 937 38.46 -21.99 -18.13
CA VAL A 937 38.50 -20.75 -17.38
C VAL A 937 39.56 -20.94 -16.33
N ASP A 938 40.68 -20.28 -16.58
CA ASP A 938 41.64 -20.04 -15.54
C ASP A 938 40.94 -19.22 -14.43
N ILE A 939 40.58 -19.87 -13.32
CA ILE A 939 40.05 -19.22 -12.11
C ILE A 939 41.06 -18.17 -11.57
N ARG A 940 42.32 -18.22 -12.04
CA ARG A 940 43.36 -17.22 -11.78
C ARG A 940 43.28 -16.02 -12.70
N THR A 941 42.30 -15.92 -13.60
CA THR A 941 42.03 -14.68 -14.34
C THR A 941 41.88 -13.56 -13.33
N THR A 942 42.78 -12.59 -13.42
CA THR A 942 42.75 -11.42 -12.58
C THR A 942 42.15 -10.26 -13.34
N ASP A 943 41.45 -9.40 -12.61
CA ASP A 943 41.05 -8.12 -13.14
C ASP A 943 42.26 -7.19 -13.39
N ASN A 944 41.97 -5.97 -13.86
CA ASN A 944 42.98 -4.94 -14.08
C ASN A 944 43.78 -4.57 -12.83
N ASP A 945 43.30 -4.85 -11.62
CA ASP A 945 43.95 -4.57 -10.33
C ASP A 945 44.59 -5.81 -9.69
N GLY A 946 44.53 -6.96 -10.37
CA GLY A 946 45.08 -8.23 -9.88
C GLY A 946 44.12 -9.03 -9.00
N TRP A 947 42.84 -8.66 -8.90
CA TRP A 947 41.85 -9.41 -8.13
C TRP A 947 41.43 -10.69 -8.85
N THR A 948 41.54 -11.83 -8.16
CA THR A 948 40.95 -13.09 -8.60
C THR A 948 39.49 -13.19 -8.15
N SER A 949 38.73 -14.08 -8.77
CA SER A 949 37.36 -14.38 -8.35
C SER A 949 37.28 -14.88 -6.90
N LEU A 950 38.31 -15.58 -6.40
CA LEU A 950 38.39 -15.93 -4.98
C LEU A 950 38.51 -14.68 -4.08
N ASN A 951 39.34 -13.70 -4.45
CA ASN A 951 39.46 -12.45 -3.70
C ASN A 951 38.12 -11.70 -3.66
N THR A 952 37.43 -11.58 -4.80
CA THR A 952 36.16 -10.84 -4.90
C THR A 952 35.03 -11.54 -4.14
N THR A 953 34.86 -12.86 -4.32
CA THR A 953 33.87 -13.65 -3.57
C THR A 953 34.12 -13.63 -2.07
N SER A 954 35.40 -13.57 -1.66
CA SER A 954 35.78 -13.43 -0.25
C SER A 954 35.47 -12.05 0.31
N SER A 955 35.75 -11.00 -0.48
CA SER A 955 35.37 -9.61 -0.20
C SER A 955 33.87 -9.44 -0.02
N ASN A 956 33.04 -10.15 -0.81
CA ASN A 956 31.58 -10.04 -0.77
C ASN A 956 30.90 -11.04 0.20
N GLY A 957 31.68 -11.91 0.85
CA GLY A 957 31.17 -12.83 1.87
C GLY A 957 30.48 -14.09 1.36
N TYR A 958 30.71 -14.50 0.11
CA TYR A 958 30.01 -15.61 -0.53
C TYR A 958 30.59 -16.98 -0.16
N LEU A 959 30.39 -17.41 1.08
CA LEU A 959 30.95 -18.65 1.64
C LEU A 959 30.72 -19.89 0.76
N ASN A 960 29.51 -20.08 0.23
CA ASN A 960 29.20 -21.27 -0.57
C ASN A 960 29.94 -21.28 -1.92
N VAL A 961 30.21 -20.10 -2.48
CA VAL A 961 31.00 -19.95 -3.71
C VAL A 961 32.48 -20.13 -3.40
N VAL A 962 32.97 -19.57 -2.29
CA VAL A 962 34.35 -19.79 -1.80
C VAL A 962 34.61 -21.28 -1.55
N LYS A 963 33.68 -21.98 -0.90
CA LYS A 963 33.70 -23.44 -0.73
C LYS A 963 33.78 -24.17 -2.05
N PHE A 964 32.89 -23.82 -2.98
CA PHE A 964 32.85 -24.46 -4.30
C PHE A 964 34.16 -24.26 -5.07
N LEU A 965 34.69 -23.03 -5.11
CA LEU A 965 35.97 -22.70 -5.74
C LEU A 965 37.14 -23.46 -5.12
N TYR A 966 37.13 -23.63 -3.79
CA TYR A 966 38.18 -24.37 -3.08
C TYR A 966 38.10 -25.89 -3.34
N GLU A 967 36.91 -26.48 -3.23
CA GLU A 967 36.70 -27.92 -3.37
C GLU A 967 36.95 -28.43 -4.81
N HIS A 968 36.71 -27.57 -5.81
CA HIS A 968 36.80 -27.94 -7.23
C HIS A 968 38.00 -27.28 -7.95
N GLY A 969 38.69 -26.32 -7.33
CA GLY A 969 39.86 -25.66 -7.91
C GLY A 969 41.16 -26.38 -7.55
N VAL A 970 41.53 -27.41 -8.31
CA VAL A 970 42.89 -27.95 -8.24
C VAL A 970 43.84 -26.81 -8.63
N ASP A 971 44.56 -26.29 -7.63
CA ASP A 971 45.58 -25.23 -7.73
C ASP A 971 45.09 -23.76 -7.57
N VAL A 972 43.98 -23.51 -6.86
CA VAL A 972 43.66 -22.16 -6.35
C VAL A 972 44.60 -21.82 -5.20
N ASP A 973 45.58 -20.98 -5.46
CA ASP A 973 46.48 -20.43 -4.45
C ASP A 973 45.68 -19.51 -3.51
N ILE A 974 45.38 -19.98 -2.30
CA ILE A 974 44.72 -19.21 -1.24
C ILE A 974 45.57 -18.03 -0.75
N HIS A 975 46.84 -17.96 -1.15
CA HIS A 975 47.74 -16.84 -0.90
C HIS A 975 47.83 -15.89 -2.11
N VAL A 976 47.00 -16.10 -3.15
CA VAL A 976 46.97 -15.21 -4.32
C VAL A 976 46.71 -13.79 -3.87
N SER A 977 47.62 -12.88 -4.24
CA SER A 977 47.52 -11.49 -3.85
C SER A 977 47.35 -10.58 -5.05
N ASN A 978 46.50 -9.56 -4.89
CA ASN A 978 46.34 -8.54 -5.93
C ASN A 978 47.60 -7.67 -6.07
N LYS A 979 47.56 -6.66 -6.95
CA LYS A 979 48.71 -5.77 -7.17
C LYS A 979 49.17 -5.02 -5.92
N ASP A 980 48.35 -4.91 -4.88
CA ASP A 980 48.67 -4.27 -3.60
C ASP A 980 49.09 -5.28 -2.51
N GLY A 981 49.09 -6.58 -2.80
CA GLY A 981 49.42 -7.62 -1.84
C GLY A 981 48.22 -8.10 -1.01
N TRP A 982 46.99 -7.80 -1.41
CA TRP A 982 45.78 -8.27 -0.71
C TRP A 982 45.41 -9.71 -1.08
N THR A 983 45.33 -10.57 -0.07
CA THR A 983 44.89 -11.98 -0.17
C THR A 983 43.38 -12.13 0.06
N PRO A 984 42.78 -13.31 -0.23
CA PRO A 984 41.35 -13.54 0.02
C PRO A 984 40.98 -13.34 1.50
N LEU A 985 41.88 -13.72 2.42
CA LEU A 985 41.68 -13.53 3.86
C LEU A 985 41.70 -12.04 4.24
N ASN A 986 42.57 -11.23 3.62
CA ASN A 986 42.55 -9.77 3.81
C ASN A 986 41.23 -9.17 3.30
N ALA A 987 40.76 -9.60 2.12
CA ALA A 987 39.51 -9.13 1.53
C ALA A 987 38.29 -9.47 2.41
N ALA A 988 38.15 -10.73 2.84
CA ALA A 988 37.10 -11.16 3.76
C ALA A 988 37.15 -10.40 5.09
N SER A 989 38.36 -10.14 5.60
CA SER A 989 38.54 -9.43 6.86
C SER A 989 38.20 -7.95 6.78
N SER A 990 38.37 -7.33 5.61
CA SER A 990 38.01 -5.93 5.39
C SER A 990 36.53 -5.67 5.48
N ASN A 991 35.72 -6.58 4.96
CA ASN A 991 34.27 -6.45 5.00
C ASN A 991 33.62 -7.26 6.14
N GLY A 992 34.43 -7.82 7.05
CA GLY A 992 33.94 -8.47 8.27
C GLY A 992 33.30 -9.85 8.08
N HIS A 993 33.61 -10.54 6.99
CA HIS A 993 33.01 -11.84 6.67
C HIS A 993 33.68 -12.98 7.44
N LEU A 994 33.28 -13.12 8.72
CA LEU A 994 33.82 -14.10 9.66
C LEU A 994 33.80 -15.53 9.14
N ASP A 995 32.69 -15.98 8.56
CA ASP A 995 32.55 -17.38 8.14
C ASP A 995 33.44 -17.72 6.94
N VAL A 996 33.67 -16.74 6.05
CA VAL A 996 34.63 -16.87 4.96
C VAL A 996 36.05 -16.85 5.49
N ALA A 997 36.38 -15.94 6.41
CA ALA A 997 37.70 -15.88 7.03
C ALA A 997 38.04 -17.18 7.79
N LYS A 998 37.06 -17.75 8.51
CA LYS A 998 37.13 -19.08 9.15
C LYS A 998 37.43 -20.17 8.14
N PHE A 999 36.63 -20.23 7.08
CA PHE A 999 36.81 -21.24 6.04
C PHE A 999 38.18 -21.12 5.36
N LEU A 1000 38.61 -19.93 4.96
CA LEU A 1000 39.92 -19.73 4.35
C LEU A 1000 41.06 -20.18 5.28
N TYR A 1001 40.96 -19.84 6.58
CA TYR A 1001 41.93 -20.24 7.60
C TYR A 1001 41.99 -21.76 7.80
N ASP A 1002 40.85 -22.42 8.01
CA ASP A 1002 40.76 -23.87 8.27
C ASP A 1002 41.37 -24.71 7.14
N TYR A 1003 41.40 -24.14 5.93
CA TYR A 1003 41.85 -24.77 4.71
C TYR A 1003 43.26 -24.33 4.26
N GLY A 1004 44.04 -23.78 5.19
CA GLY A 1004 45.47 -23.57 5.04
C GLY A 1004 45.90 -22.18 4.59
N ALA A 1005 45.00 -21.19 4.57
CA ALA A 1005 45.43 -19.81 4.34
C ALA A 1005 46.32 -19.43 5.52
N ASP A 1006 47.63 -19.32 5.26
CA ASP A 1006 48.61 -19.00 6.29
C ASP A 1006 48.11 -17.77 7.06
N ALA A 1007 48.05 -17.89 8.37
CA ALA A 1007 47.73 -16.78 9.24
C ALA A 1007 48.99 -16.11 9.78
N ASP A 1008 50.15 -16.48 9.25
CA ASP A 1008 51.44 -15.97 9.67
C ASP A 1008 51.53 -14.45 9.44
N ILE A 1009 52.34 -13.81 10.28
CA ILE A 1009 52.53 -12.35 10.39
C ILE A 1009 53.02 -11.69 9.10
N HIS A 1010 53.34 -12.51 8.08
CA HIS A 1010 53.89 -12.13 6.79
C HIS A 1010 52.84 -11.86 5.71
N ILE A 1011 51.55 -12.14 5.95
CA ILE A 1011 50.45 -11.79 5.03
C ILE A 1011 49.92 -10.39 5.33
N SER A 1012 50.86 -9.46 5.34
CA SER A 1012 50.55 -8.07 5.15
C SER A 1012 50.42 -7.76 3.67
N ASN A 1013 49.58 -6.79 3.32
CA ASN A 1013 49.73 -6.12 2.03
C ASN A 1013 51.18 -5.57 1.87
N LYS A 1014 51.52 -5.02 0.70
CA LYS A 1014 52.87 -4.48 0.45
C LYS A 1014 53.35 -3.46 1.50
N ASP A 1015 52.44 -2.93 2.32
CA ASP A 1015 52.66 -1.94 3.36
C ASP A 1015 52.67 -2.47 4.81
N GLY A 1016 52.58 -3.78 5.05
CA GLY A 1016 52.56 -4.28 6.43
C GLY A 1016 51.16 -4.34 7.05
N TRP A 1017 50.09 -4.07 6.29
CA TRP A 1017 48.70 -4.04 6.80
C TRP A 1017 48.11 -5.45 6.82
N THR A 1018 47.63 -5.90 7.98
CA THR A 1018 47.23 -7.29 8.21
C THR A 1018 45.71 -7.46 8.34
N PRO A 1019 45.17 -8.71 8.24
CA PRO A 1019 43.77 -8.98 8.51
C PRO A 1019 43.30 -8.45 9.87
N LEU A 1020 44.14 -8.58 10.91
CA LEU A 1020 43.84 -8.10 12.25
C LEU A 1020 43.74 -6.56 12.30
N HIS A 1021 44.60 -5.82 11.59
CA HIS A 1021 44.45 -4.36 11.49
C HIS A 1021 43.12 -3.98 10.85
N THR A 1022 42.73 -4.69 9.79
CA THR A 1022 41.49 -4.40 9.07
C THR A 1022 40.26 -4.72 9.90
N ALA A 1023 40.22 -5.88 10.56
CA ALA A 1023 39.16 -6.25 11.51
C ALA A 1023 39.08 -5.24 12.67
N SER A 1024 40.23 -4.72 13.13
CA SER A 1024 40.30 -3.74 14.22
C SER A 1024 39.81 -2.35 13.82
N VAL A 1025 40.11 -1.89 12.60
CA VAL A 1025 39.61 -0.59 12.09
C VAL A 1025 38.09 -0.61 11.86
N HIS A 1026 37.52 -1.74 11.49
CA HIS A 1026 36.07 -1.86 11.20
C HIS A 1026 35.26 -2.34 12.40
N GLY A 1027 35.89 -2.62 13.55
CA GLY A 1027 35.19 -3.00 14.78
C GLY A 1027 34.61 -4.42 14.77
N ASN A 1028 35.15 -5.32 13.94
CA ASN A 1028 34.65 -6.68 13.80
C ASN A 1028 35.12 -7.56 14.96
N HIS A 1029 34.54 -7.37 16.16
CA HIS A 1029 34.97 -7.99 17.41
C HIS A 1029 35.08 -9.51 17.36
N GLU A 1030 34.12 -10.20 16.75
CA GLU A 1030 34.15 -11.67 16.60
C GLU A 1030 35.23 -12.15 15.63
N LEU A 1031 35.57 -11.34 14.61
CA LEU A 1031 36.69 -11.63 13.72
C LEU A 1031 38.03 -11.35 14.40
N VAL A 1032 38.12 -10.30 15.21
CA VAL A 1032 39.29 -10.02 16.05
C VAL A 1032 39.52 -11.16 17.06
N LYS A 1033 38.46 -11.65 17.71
CA LYS A 1033 38.52 -12.83 18.58
C LYS A 1033 39.06 -14.04 17.83
N PHE A 1034 38.41 -14.38 16.71
CA PHE A 1034 38.78 -15.50 15.88
C PHE A 1034 40.25 -15.41 15.46
N LEU A 1035 40.72 -14.28 14.94
CA LEU A 1035 42.11 -14.10 14.52
C LEU A 1035 43.10 -14.22 15.69
N CYS A 1036 42.75 -13.73 16.89
CA CYS A 1036 43.63 -13.76 18.07
C CYS A 1036 43.67 -15.11 18.82
N GLU A 1037 42.68 -15.99 18.64
CA GLU A 1037 42.60 -17.29 19.33
C GLU A 1037 43.52 -18.36 18.73
N TYR A 1038 43.97 -18.19 17.48
CA TYR A 1038 44.86 -19.13 16.78
C TYR A 1038 46.36 -18.81 16.94
N GLU A 1039 47.21 -19.84 16.90
CA GLU A 1039 48.62 -19.79 17.34
C GLU A 1039 49.50 -18.75 16.62
N ALA A 1040 49.14 -18.32 15.40
CA ALA A 1040 49.91 -17.36 14.60
C ALA A 1040 49.87 -15.90 15.11
N TRP A 1041 48.85 -15.52 15.89
CA TRP A 1041 48.64 -14.13 16.36
C TRP A 1041 48.93 -13.93 17.86
N ARG A 1042 49.48 -14.95 18.53
CA ARG A 1042 49.71 -14.96 19.99
C ARG A 1042 50.64 -13.86 20.51
N ASP A 1043 51.50 -13.30 19.67
CA ASP A 1043 52.33 -12.16 20.03
C ASP A 1043 51.86 -10.88 19.33
N ILE A 1044 50.72 -10.36 19.79
CA ILE A 1044 50.08 -9.13 19.26
C ILE A 1044 51.06 -7.94 19.21
N ARG A 1045 52.11 -7.97 20.04
CA ARG A 1045 53.12 -6.91 20.17
C ARG A 1045 54.05 -6.78 18.97
N ARG A 1046 54.17 -7.83 18.13
CA ARG A 1046 55.05 -7.81 16.94
C ARG A 1046 54.32 -7.34 15.68
N ILE A 1047 53.01 -7.11 15.75
CA ILE A 1047 52.16 -6.74 14.62
C ILE A 1047 52.24 -5.23 14.41
N THR A 1048 53.01 -4.80 13.42
CA THR A 1048 53.16 -3.37 13.09
C THR A 1048 53.05 -3.13 11.59
N TYR A 1049 52.27 -2.13 11.20
CA TYR A 1049 52.20 -1.58 9.84
C TYR A 1049 53.45 -0.75 9.50
N LYS A 1050 53.73 -0.42 8.23
CA LYS A 1050 54.90 0.37 7.78
C LYS A 1050 55.16 1.68 8.54
N ASN A 1051 54.16 2.22 9.25
CA ASN A 1051 54.28 3.41 10.10
C ASN A 1051 54.32 3.12 11.61
N GLY A 1052 54.53 1.89 12.06
CA GLY A 1052 54.48 1.50 13.47
C GLY A 1052 53.08 1.42 14.07
N TRP A 1053 52.02 1.47 13.25
CA TRP A 1053 50.64 1.26 13.73
C TRP A 1053 50.44 -0.18 14.16
N THR A 1054 49.77 -0.37 15.29
CA THR A 1054 49.35 -1.67 15.82
C THR A 1054 47.84 -1.83 15.64
N PRO A 1055 47.28 -3.05 15.80
CA PRO A 1055 45.83 -3.25 15.82
C PRO A 1055 45.12 -2.38 16.87
N LEU A 1056 45.79 -2.11 18.01
CA LEU A 1056 45.27 -1.22 19.05
C LEU A 1056 45.19 0.24 18.56
N HIS A 1057 46.20 0.74 17.82
CA HIS A 1057 46.12 2.06 17.19
C HIS A 1057 44.95 2.15 16.21
N ALA A 1058 44.74 1.11 15.41
CA ALA A 1058 43.63 1.02 14.45
C ALA A 1058 42.26 1.08 15.15
N ALA A 1059 42.03 0.23 16.16
CA ALA A 1059 40.77 0.20 16.91
C ALA A 1059 40.54 1.50 17.70
N SER A 1060 41.59 2.07 18.30
CA SER A 1060 41.48 3.33 19.04
C SER A 1060 41.19 4.53 18.14
N ASN A 1061 41.77 4.58 16.93
CA ASN A 1061 41.50 5.64 15.96
C ASN A 1061 40.07 5.58 15.38
N ALA A 1062 39.49 4.37 15.29
CA ALA A 1062 38.14 4.12 14.76
C ALA A 1062 37.03 4.11 15.84
N GLY A 1063 37.40 3.98 17.12
CA GLY A 1063 36.48 4.13 18.25
C GLY A 1063 35.82 2.83 18.73
N HIS A 1064 36.35 1.66 18.39
CA HIS A 1064 35.76 0.37 18.72
C HIS A 1064 36.22 -0.14 20.10
N LEU A 1065 35.49 0.25 21.15
CA LEU A 1065 35.83 -0.04 22.55
C LEU A 1065 35.95 -1.54 22.86
N ASP A 1066 35.01 -2.33 22.36
CA ASP A 1066 34.98 -3.79 22.52
C ASP A 1066 36.23 -4.48 21.94
N VAL A 1067 36.70 -4.02 20.78
CA VAL A 1067 37.96 -4.45 20.18
C VAL A 1067 39.16 -3.97 20.98
N VAL A 1068 39.17 -2.70 21.43
CA VAL A 1068 40.24 -2.13 22.27
C VAL A 1068 40.40 -2.93 23.57
N GLU A 1069 39.29 -3.21 24.25
CA GLU A 1069 39.28 -3.99 25.49
C GLU A 1069 39.79 -5.41 25.26
N PHE A 1070 39.34 -6.04 24.17
CA PHE A 1070 39.78 -7.39 23.82
C PHE A 1070 41.29 -7.44 23.51
N LEU A 1071 41.79 -6.55 22.65
CA LEU A 1071 43.21 -6.48 22.29
C LEU A 1071 44.09 -6.20 23.52
N TYR A 1072 43.66 -5.30 24.42
CA TYR A 1072 44.35 -5.01 25.67
C TYR A 1072 44.45 -6.25 26.58
N LYS A 1073 43.33 -6.96 26.80
CA LYS A 1073 43.30 -8.20 27.59
C LYS A 1073 44.21 -9.30 27.02
N HIS A 1074 44.45 -9.29 25.72
CA HIS A 1074 45.32 -10.25 25.02
C HIS A 1074 46.77 -9.74 24.83
N GLY A 1075 47.17 -8.71 25.58
CA GLY A 1075 48.57 -8.31 25.73
C GLY A 1075 49.06 -7.27 24.71
N ALA A 1076 48.15 -6.59 23.98
CA ALA A 1076 48.50 -5.44 23.18
C ALA A 1076 49.13 -4.32 24.04
N GLU A 1077 50.20 -3.71 23.53
CA GLU A 1077 50.92 -2.67 24.27
C GLU A 1077 50.15 -1.34 24.25
N ILE A 1078 49.61 -0.96 25.40
CA ILE A 1078 48.77 0.24 25.56
C ILE A 1078 49.54 1.55 25.33
N HIS A 1079 50.86 1.53 25.55
CA HIS A 1079 51.79 2.65 25.38
C HIS A 1079 52.54 2.62 24.04
N ALA A 1080 52.12 1.76 23.11
CA ALA A 1080 52.79 1.66 21.82
C ALA A 1080 52.78 3.03 21.13
N VAL A 1081 53.89 3.38 20.46
CA VAL A 1081 54.00 4.62 19.70
C VAL A 1081 54.24 4.31 18.24
N ASP A 1082 53.48 4.97 17.37
CA ASP A 1082 53.72 4.91 15.95
C ASP A 1082 54.97 5.73 15.53
N GLN A 1083 55.33 5.69 14.25
CA GLN A 1083 56.44 6.48 13.70
C GLN A 1083 56.20 7.99 13.76
N LYS A 1084 54.98 8.46 14.04
CA LYS A 1084 54.69 9.87 14.32
C LYS A 1084 54.72 10.14 15.83
N GLY A 1085 55.10 9.18 16.68
CA GLY A 1085 55.07 9.32 18.14
C GLY A 1085 53.66 9.38 18.71
N SER A 1086 52.64 9.00 17.95
CA SER A 1086 51.25 8.96 18.41
C SER A 1086 50.99 7.65 19.16
N THR A 1087 50.38 7.75 20.35
CA THR A 1087 49.88 6.60 21.13
C THR A 1087 48.42 6.26 20.75
N PRO A 1088 47.88 5.09 21.17
CA PRO A 1088 46.45 4.80 21.04
C PRO A 1088 45.57 5.88 21.69
N LEU A 1089 45.98 6.42 22.85
CA LEU A 1089 45.30 7.52 23.54
C LEU A 1089 45.29 8.80 22.70
N TYR A 1090 46.41 9.13 22.04
CA TYR A 1090 46.50 10.28 21.13
C TYR A 1090 45.52 10.13 19.96
N LEU A 1091 45.44 8.95 19.34
CA LEU A 1091 44.55 8.71 18.20
C LEU A 1091 43.07 8.71 18.59
N ALA A 1092 42.71 8.07 19.71
CA ALA A 1092 41.34 8.10 20.24
C ALA A 1092 40.90 9.53 20.57
N SER A 1093 41.81 10.33 21.15
CA SER A 1093 41.56 11.74 21.46
C SER A 1093 41.40 12.60 20.21
N LYS A 1094 42.23 12.35 19.18
CA LYS A 1094 42.17 13.04 17.89
C LYS A 1094 40.88 12.75 17.10
N SER A 1095 40.34 11.54 17.21
CA SER A 1095 39.10 11.12 16.55
C SER A 1095 37.84 11.36 17.40
N GLY A 1096 37.99 11.73 18.68
CA GLY A 1096 36.88 12.12 19.56
C GLY A 1096 36.16 10.95 20.25
N HIS A 1097 36.80 9.79 20.40
CA HIS A 1097 36.17 8.58 20.94
C HIS A 1097 36.30 8.51 22.48
N LEU A 1098 35.42 9.22 23.19
CA LEU A 1098 35.44 9.36 24.65
C LEU A 1098 35.52 8.02 25.41
N GLU A 1099 34.70 7.05 25.05
CA GLU A 1099 34.64 5.78 25.79
C GLU A 1099 35.93 4.96 25.65
N VAL A 1100 36.60 5.05 24.49
CA VAL A 1100 37.95 4.48 24.29
C VAL A 1100 38.98 5.26 25.11
N VAL A 1101 38.90 6.60 25.14
CA VAL A 1101 39.81 7.44 25.95
C VAL A 1101 39.67 7.10 27.44
N LYS A 1102 38.46 6.98 27.96
CA LYS A 1102 38.18 6.55 29.34
C LYS A 1102 38.82 5.21 29.64
N PHE A 1103 38.53 4.21 28.81
CA PHE A 1103 39.06 2.86 28.98
C PHE A 1103 40.60 2.85 28.99
N LEU A 1104 41.24 3.53 28.04
CA LEU A 1104 42.70 3.59 27.97
C LEU A 1104 43.30 4.26 29.22
N CYS A 1105 42.74 5.38 29.69
CA CYS A 1105 43.20 6.07 30.90
C CYS A 1105 43.05 5.22 32.15
N GLU A 1106 41.90 4.55 32.33
CA GLU A 1106 41.62 3.65 33.46
C GLU A 1106 42.57 2.45 33.51
N HIS A 1107 43.08 2.02 32.35
CA HIS A 1107 43.93 0.82 32.20
C HIS A 1107 45.43 1.13 32.03
N GLY A 1108 45.85 2.34 32.39
CA GLY A 1108 47.26 2.71 32.54
C GLY A 1108 47.77 3.76 31.56
N ALA A 1109 47.03 4.09 30.48
CA ALA A 1109 47.45 5.12 29.52
C ALA A 1109 47.37 6.55 30.07
N ASN A 1110 46.95 6.75 31.32
CA ASN A 1110 46.94 8.07 31.98
C ASN A 1110 48.35 8.71 32.01
N SER A 1111 49.42 7.90 32.02
CA SER A 1111 50.80 8.38 31.88
C SER A 1111 51.10 9.02 30.53
N ASP A 1112 50.29 8.72 29.51
CA ASP A 1112 50.49 9.18 28.13
C ASP A 1112 49.71 10.47 27.82
N ILE A 1113 48.98 11.02 28.80
CA ILE A 1113 48.20 12.26 28.66
C ILE A 1113 49.08 13.44 28.23
N HIS A 1114 50.37 13.43 28.61
CA HIS A 1114 51.35 14.45 28.24
C HIS A 1114 52.33 13.99 27.15
N VAL A 1115 52.18 12.77 26.61
CA VAL A 1115 53.05 12.27 25.54
C VAL A 1115 52.77 13.07 24.28
N VAL A 1116 53.82 13.71 23.75
CA VAL A 1116 53.75 14.50 22.54
C VAL A 1116 54.07 13.64 21.31
N ALA A 1117 53.21 13.71 20.30
CA ALA A 1117 53.56 13.21 18.98
C ALA A 1117 54.67 14.08 18.36
N ARG A 1118 55.29 13.62 17.27
CA ARG A 1118 56.40 14.31 16.58
C ARG A 1118 56.05 15.70 16.04
N ASN A 1119 54.76 16.02 15.92
CA ASN A 1119 54.26 17.36 15.59
C ASN A 1119 54.18 18.30 16.81
N GLY A 1120 54.61 17.84 18.00
CA GLY A 1120 54.57 18.60 19.25
C GLY A 1120 53.21 18.63 19.94
N TRP A 1121 52.22 17.87 19.45
CA TRP A 1121 50.85 17.90 19.98
C TRP A 1121 50.62 16.81 21.01
N THR A 1122 49.92 17.16 22.10
CA THR A 1122 49.41 16.23 23.13
C THR A 1122 48.01 15.71 22.76
N PRO A 1123 47.53 14.61 23.39
CA PRO A 1123 46.14 14.15 23.29
C PRO A 1123 45.10 15.27 23.56
N LEU A 1124 45.35 16.12 24.56
CA LEU A 1124 44.49 17.27 24.87
C LEU A 1124 44.43 18.28 23.72
N TYR A 1125 45.59 18.64 23.15
CA TYR A 1125 45.65 19.58 22.04
C TYR A 1125 44.89 19.08 20.81
N VAL A 1126 45.04 17.80 20.46
CA VAL A 1126 44.34 17.25 19.29
C VAL A 1126 42.84 17.16 19.49
N ALA A 1127 42.36 16.80 20.69
CA ALA A 1127 40.94 16.82 21.03
C ALA A 1127 40.37 18.24 20.91
N TRP A 1128 41.07 19.24 21.45
CA TRP A 1128 40.69 20.66 21.35
C TRP A 1128 40.68 21.15 19.89
N SER A 1129 41.76 20.92 19.14
CA SER A 1129 41.90 21.39 17.74
C SER A 1129 40.86 20.79 16.79
N LYS A 1130 40.28 19.63 17.14
CA LYS A 1130 39.21 18.94 16.41
C LYS A 1130 37.82 19.18 17.01
N SER A 1131 37.73 19.99 18.07
CA SER A 1131 36.49 20.35 18.77
C SER A 1131 35.76 19.18 19.42
N HIS A 1132 36.50 18.22 19.99
CA HIS A 1132 35.96 17.08 20.74
C HIS A 1132 35.81 17.41 22.23
N LEU A 1133 34.81 18.26 22.55
CA LEU A 1133 34.60 18.87 23.88
C LEU A 1133 34.50 17.86 25.03
N GLU A 1134 33.86 16.71 24.84
CA GLU A 1134 33.70 15.73 25.92
C GLU A 1134 35.00 14.99 26.24
N VAL A 1135 35.83 14.74 25.23
CA VAL A 1135 37.19 14.20 25.42
C VAL A 1135 38.08 15.23 26.11
N GLU A 1136 37.99 16.50 25.69
CA GLU A 1136 38.72 17.61 26.31
C GLU A 1136 38.43 17.72 27.80
N LYS A 1137 37.15 17.79 28.18
CA LYS A 1137 36.73 17.83 29.59
C LYS A 1137 37.29 16.63 30.37
N PHE A 1138 37.14 15.43 29.82
CA PHE A 1138 37.60 14.22 30.48
C PHE A 1138 39.12 14.23 30.71
N LEU A 1139 39.91 14.62 29.70
CA LEU A 1139 41.37 14.71 29.82
C LEU A 1139 41.79 15.77 30.86
N LEU A 1140 41.13 16.93 30.90
CA LEU A 1140 41.38 17.98 31.91
C LEU A 1140 41.07 17.50 33.33
N GLU A 1141 39.96 16.78 33.51
CA GLU A 1141 39.58 16.18 34.80
C GLU A 1141 40.61 15.13 35.29
N HIS A 1142 41.33 14.49 34.36
CA HIS A 1142 42.31 13.44 34.65
C HIS A 1142 43.77 13.96 34.64
N GLY A 1143 43.94 15.28 34.75
CA GLY A 1143 45.24 15.91 34.97
C GLY A 1143 46.00 16.32 33.71
N ALA A 1144 45.33 16.39 32.55
CA ALA A 1144 45.93 16.99 31.36
C ALA A 1144 46.18 18.48 31.60
N ASP A 1145 47.44 18.89 31.41
CA ASP A 1145 47.87 20.25 31.67
C ASP A 1145 47.65 21.11 30.43
N ILE A 1146 46.91 22.20 30.62
CA ILE A 1146 46.66 23.21 29.60
C ILE A 1146 47.99 23.83 29.17
N ASP A 1147 49.00 23.93 30.04
CA ASP A 1147 50.24 24.65 29.74
C ASP A 1147 51.30 23.83 28.96
N VAL A 1148 51.02 22.57 28.60
CA VAL A 1148 51.92 21.71 27.78
C VAL A 1148 51.82 22.05 26.28
N TYR A 1149 51.43 23.29 25.93
CA TYR A 1149 51.55 23.84 24.58
C TYR A 1149 53.03 24.04 24.22
N ALA A 1150 53.62 23.02 23.62
CA ALA A 1150 54.80 23.11 22.76
C ALA A 1150 56.02 23.85 23.36
N VAL A 1151 56.89 23.09 24.03
CA VAL A 1151 58.32 23.31 23.77
C VAL A 1151 58.53 22.88 22.30
N ILE A 1152 59.03 23.80 21.48
CA ILE A 1152 59.41 23.65 20.06
C ILE A 1152 58.28 23.85 19.01
N THR A 1153 57.81 25.09 18.86
CA THR A 1153 57.87 25.78 17.56
C THR A 1153 57.96 27.27 17.83
N GLU A 1154 59.08 27.88 17.46
CA GLU A 1154 59.26 29.34 17.52
C GLU A 1154 58.16 30.04 16.71
N GLY A 1155 57.31 30.79 17.42
CA GLY A 1155 56.55 31.89 16.85
C GLY A 1155 55.08 31.65 16.55
N PHE A 1156 54.22 31.49 17.56
CA PHE A 1156 52.86 32.05 17.59
C PHE A 1156 52.44 32.32 19.06
N PRO A 1157 51.71 33.43 19.35
CA PRO A 1157 51.42 33.83 20.72
C PRO A 1157 50.25 33.06 21.33
N LEU A 1158 50.42 32.72 22.62
CA LEU A 1158 49.37 32.25 23.53
C LEU A 1158 48.11 33.11 23.40
N LEU A 1159 46.97 32.49 23.07
CA LEU A 1159 45.67 33.07 23.39
C LEU A 1159 45.21 32.49 24.73
N TYR A 1160 45.40 33.30 25.76
CA TYR A 1160 44.76 33.17 27.06
C TYR A 1160 43.25 32.92 26.92
N LEU A 1161 42.75 31.86 27.54
CA LEU A 1161 41.40 31.81 28.08
C LEU A 1161 41.49 31.26 29.50
N ALA A 1162 40.99 32.04 30.45
CA ALA A 1162 40.90 31.74 31.88
C ALA A 1162 39.44 31.96 32.33
N PRO A 1163 39.06 31.43 33.50
CA PRO A 1163 38.98 30.03 33.91
C PRO A 1163 37.66 29.34 33.50
#